data_AF-A0AAE5HEI1-F1
#
_entry.id   AF-A0AAE5HEI1-F1
#
_cell.length_a   1.000
_cell.length_b   1.000
_cell.length_c   1.000
_cell.angle_alpha   90.00
_cell.angle_beta   90.00
_cell.angle_gamma   90.00
#
_symmetry.space_group_name_H-M   'P 1'
#
loop_
_entity.id
_entity.type
_entity.pdbx_description
1 polymer ?
#
loop_
_entity_poly.entity_id
_entity_poly.type
_entity_poly.pdbx_seq_one_letter_code
_entity_poly.pdbx_strand_id
1 'polypeptide(L)'
;MGKDTNSGPSQSQASTQSDRQGTPDSTNTPPFEEGPVESTEQLKTVLQQMDPYEFEHFVADLWERMGWETEVSSASMDEGVDVVARKSHPYDQLTLIQAKRYGPNTTVGSPDIQQYASLGQQYNGVDKVVIVTTNEFTGQARDLASRLNVKLINGDDLVSLLVEYDALDLFVEYFDFITPADNDSEQSDEPPDAEPGVAKTNRESNTDTSRSEPAPSTRWQKAILASIPGWFIGFFGVTVLPESLWAIIFFTVWLGLPIALFFDARALRRRGDWPKYWWAYVLTSLIWLFAIIPAGVYLWRRRSVDLGETSGHSPTETATVQSEESPHRQESSENATESNSETSSESVSQDGRVTVQRQSNAPKHPNETGLMSFEYNGEQYHTQTVTSPNSAYTAAWQDGRSGEGNDDPQHGRVFLFEDDELSFTTKIARPNAAAVAKNGIVSVVDWQFGWGETRSGTLHVFNRSGHPLVKHDFDSNLGPTAITSDGEYAATSTYNPDCSTYIFHVDTGEQVIRHENKHGNVQDLEFIDRDGSIMLRLGSTEGDSTYGIDLGGHIVWKSDSLKQRDRLDALLERSTTESLDEARETLQKALDLASKEYEQRNVVQQLADTHWQLATTIKKEEGVTDEWWMHLDRAAQYYRQSLPRYAGKQGLAKVKRKQGTQHLNDGNETDARNCFEEIASLEKQYDVQLLTDTDKRRLTELA
;
A
#
# COMPACT_ATOMS: atom_id res chain seq x y z
N MET A 1 72.69 -44.04 -16.26
CA MET A 1 73.14 -42.71 -16.71
C MET A 1 72.07 -41.68 -16.36
N GLY A 2 72.46 -40.47 -15.98
CA GLY A 2 71.52 -39.38 -15.62
C GLY A 2 71.17 -39.35 -14.13
N LYS A 3 71.65 -38.33 -13.42
CA LYS A 3 71.21 -37.93 -12.07
C LYS A 3 70.39 -36.63 -12.18
N ASP A 4 69.78 -36.26 -11.06
CA ASP A 4 69.68 -34.91 -10.47
C ASP A 4 68.25 -34.68 -9.94
N THR A 5 67.91 -34.96 -8.68
CA THR A 5 68.19 -34.23 -7.43
C THR A 5 67.72 -32.76 -7.40
N ASN A 6 66.71 -32.43 -6.59
CA ASN A 6 66.92 -31.68 -5.34
C ASN A 6 65.73 -31.81 -4.36
N SER A 7 65.87 -31.33 -3.12
CA SER A 7 65.06 -31.74 -1.97
C SER A 7 64.79 -30.65 -0.90
N GLY A 8 63.59 -30.69 -0.31
CA GLY A 8 63.25 -30.10 1.02
C GLY A 8 62.74 -28.64 1.02
N PRO A 9 62.18 -28.12 2.13
CA PRO A 9 61.79 -28.74 3.43
C PRO A 9 60.23 -28.85 3.55
N SER A 10 59.53 -29.52 4.49
CA SER A 10 59.71 -30.08 5.85
C SER A 10 58.71 -29.44 6.84
N GLN A 11 57.68 -30.23 7.19
CA GLN A 11 57.11 -30.48 8.54
C GLN A 11 57.00 -29.34 9.59
N SER A 12 55.81 -29.13 10.16
CA SER A 12 55.37 -29.82 11.40
C SER A 12 54.03 -29.26 11.93
N GLN A 13 53.21 -30.11 12.57
CA GLN A 13 52.03 -29.69 13.35
C GLN A 13 52.40 -29.57 14.84
N ALA A 14 51.88 -28.55 15.54
CA ALA A 14 51.50 -28.64 16.95
C ALA A 14 50.55 -27.49 17.37
N SER A 15 49.35 -27.88 17.75
CA SER A 15 48.29 -27.14 18.46
C SER A 15 48.68 -25.95 19.36
N THR A 16 47.86 -24.89 19.33
CA THR A 16 47.43 -24.15 20.54
C THR A 16 45.98 -23.70 20.36
N GLN A 17 45.16 -23.83 21.41
CA GLN A 17 43.75 -23.40 21.40
C GLN A 17 43.63 -21.86 21.42
N SER A 18 42.61 -21.35 20.75
CA SER A 18 41.91 -20.11 21.13
C SER A 18 40.42 -20.35 20.96
N ASP A 19 39.61 -19.78 21.85
CA ASP A 19 38.29 -20.29 22.17
C ASP A 19 37.20 -19.98 21.15
N ARG A 20 36.17 -20.84 21.15
CA ARG A 20 34.90 -20.60 20.46
C ARG A 20 34.00 -19.72 21.33
N GLN A 21 33.70 -18.50 20.89
CA GLN A 21 32.35 -17.92 20.96
C GLN A 21 32.33 -16.57 20.22
N GLY A 22 31.36 -16.41 19.32
CA GLY A 22 31.28 -15.29 18.39
C GLY A 22 30.29 -15.62 17.29
N THR A 23 29.01 -15.53 17.60
CA THR A 23 27.90 -15.68 16.66
C THR A 23 28.05 -14.62 15.56
N PRO A 24 28.02 -14.97 14.26
CA PRO A 24 27.68 -13.99 13.25
C PRO A 24 26.18 -13.71 13.42
N ASP A 25 25.87 -12.47 13.81
CA ASP A 25 24.49 -12.05 14.03
C ASP A 25 23.71 -12.17 12.71
N SER A 26 22.62 -12.94 12.75
CA SER A 26 21.88 -13.34 11.55
C SER A 26 20.63 -12.49 11.39
N THR A 27 20.80 -11.18 11.32
CA THR A 27 19.74 -10.21 10.99
C THR A 27 19.76 -9.90 9.50
N ASN A 28 19.54 -10.94 8.68
CA ASN A 28 19.00 -10.74 7.34
C ASN A 28 17.58 -10.20 7.50
N THR A 29 17.39 -8.90 7.33
CA THR A 29 16.09 -8.23 7.32
C THR A 29 15.72 -7.89 5.86
N PRO A 30 14.78 -8.60 5.22
CA PRO A 30 14.24 -8.24 3.92
C PRO A 30 13.21 -7.10 4.03
N PRO A 31 12.74 -6.51 2.90
CA PRO A 31 12.23 -5.14 2.88
C PRO A 31 10.73 -5.02 3.24
N PHE A 32 10.42 -5.25 4.51
CA PHE A 32 9.46 -4.45 5.28
C PHE A 32 9.96 -4.48 6.73
N GLU A 33 10.31 -3.33 7.30
CA GLU A 33 10.34 -3.25 8.77
C GLU A 33 8.93 -3.54 9.29
N GLU A 34 8.81 -4.21 10.45
CA GLU A 34 7.52 -4.37 11.14
C GLU A 34 6.99 -2.98 11.51
N GLY A 35 6.18 -2.39 10.63
CA GLY A 35 5.91 -0.96 10.66
C GLY A 35 4.78 -0.54 9.72
N PRO A 36 4.27 0.68 9.90
CA PRO A 36 3.10 1.16 9.19
C PRO A 36 3.36 1.37 7.69
N VAL A 37 2.33 1.16 6.86
CA VAL A 37 2.40 1.51 5.44
C VAL A 37 2.17 3.01 5.26
N GLU A 38 3.22 3.72 4.85
CA GLU A 38 3.24 5.19 4.77
C GLU A 38 3.02 5.75 3.34
N SER A 39 2.92 4.91 2.31
CA SER A 39 2.78 5.37 0.91
C SER A 39 1.90 4.51 0.00
N THR A 40 1.34 5.13 -1.05
CA THR A 40 0.48 4.50 -2.05
C THR A 40 1.21 3.46 -2.91
N GLU A 41 2.49 3.69 -3.22
CA GLU A 41 3.32 2.74 -3.99
C GLU A 41 3.60 1.45 -3.20
N GLN A 42 3.75 1.55 -1.87
CA GLN A 42 3.84 0.38 -0.98
C GLN A 42 2.53 -0.41 -0.99
N LEU A 43 1.37 0.25 -0.84
CA LEU A 43 0.05 -0.42 -0.94
C LEU A 43 -0.14 -1.11 -2.30
N LYS A 44 0.23 -0.47 -3.41
CA LYS A 44 0.19 -1.08 -4.76
C LYS A 44 1.10 -2.30 -4.87
N THR A 45 2.29 -2.24 -4.28
CA THR A 45 3.24 -3.36 -4.23
C THR A 45 2.69 -4.53 -3.42
N VAL A 46 2.05 -4.26 -2.29
CA VAL A 46 1.36 -5.25 -1.45
C VAL A 46 0.22 -5.94 -2.22
N LEU A 47 -0.63 -5.18 -2.91
CA LEU A 47 -1.70 -5.73 -3.78
C LEU A 47 -1.15 -6.69 -4.85
N GLN A 48 0.00 -6.37 -5.46
CA GLN A 48 0.66 -7.23 -6.45
C GLN A 48 1.20 -8.55 -5.87
N GLN A 49 1.42 -8.63 -4.55
CA GLN A 49 1.93 -9.82 -3.85
C GLN A 49 0.82 -10.78 -3.36
N MET A 50 -0.43 -10.34 -3.30
CA MET A 50 -1.60 -11.11 -2.85
C MET A 50 -1.79 -12.42 -3.64
N ASP A 51 -2.51 -13.43 -3.13
CA ASP A 51 -2.96 -14.56 -3.98
C ASP A 51 -3.96 -14.06 -5.03
N PRO A 52 -4.03 -14.64 -6.25
CA PRO A 52 -5.10 -14.31 -7.18
C PRO A 52 -6.51 -14.49 -6.59
N TYR A 53 -6.77 -15.58 -5.86
CA TYR A 53 -8.08 -15.79 -5.23
C TYR A 53 -8.31 -14.87 -4.04
N GLU A 54 -7.26 -14.58 -3.25
CA GLU A 54 -7.34 -13.56 -2.19
C GLU A 54 -7.64 -12.18 -2.78
N PHE A 55 -7.09 -11.85 -3.95
CA PHE A 55 -7.36 -10.59 -4.65
C PHE A 55 -8.80 -10.51 -5.17
N GLU A 56 -9.39 -11.61 -5.62
CA GLU A 56 -10.82 -11.69 -5.95
C GLU A 56 -11.71 -11.40 -4.73
N HIS A 57 -11.40 -12.00 -3.56
CA HIS A 57 -12.15 -11.75 -2.33
C HIS A 57 -11.92 -10.34 -1.77
N PHE A 58 -10.68 -9.83 -1.79
CA PHE A 58 -10.35 -8.46 -1.40
C PHE A 58 -11.09 -7.42 -2.25
N VAL A 59 -11.22 -7.66 -3.56
CA VAL A 59 -12.03 -6.84 -4.46
C VAL A 59 -13.53 -6.97 -4.12
N ALA A 60 -14.00 -8.14 -3.71
CA ALA A 60 -15.38 -8.29 -3.23
C ALA A 60 -15.63 -7.48 -1.94
N ASP A 61 -14.79 -7.63 -0.91
CA ASP A 61 -14.93 -6.95 0.37
C ASP A 61 -14.85 -5.41 0.24
N LEU A 62 -13.97 -4.91 -0.66
CA LEU A 62 -13.92 -3.49 -1.00
C LEU A 62 -15.25 -3.02 -1.64
N TRP A 63 -15.87 -3.83 -2.50
CA TRP A 63 -17.21 -3.53 -3.03
C TRP A 63 -18.30 -3.59 -1.96
N GLU A 64 -18.20 -4.49 -0.98
CA GLU A 64 -19.10 -4.50 0.19
C GLU A 64 -18.95 -3.24 1.03
N ARG A 65 -17.70 -2.77 1.23
CA ARG A 65 -17.40 -1.48 1.88
C ARG A 65 -17.97 -0.29 1.11
N MET A 66 -18.02 -0.37 -0.22
CA MET A 66 -18.74 0.58 -1.09
C MET A 66 -20.28 0.40 -1.07
N GLY A 67 -20.82 -0.49 -0.24
CA GLY A 67 -22.25 -0.72 -0.07
C GLY A 67 -22.89 -1.48 -1.24
N TRP A 68 -22.18 -2.46 -1.80
CA TRP A 68 -22.72 -3.50 -2.67
C TRP A 68 -22.93 -4.79 -1.86
N GLU A 69 -23.78 -5.69 -2.34
CA GLU A 69 -23.84 -7.09 -1.91
C GLU A 69 -23.02 -7.90 -2.91
N THR A 70 -22.01 -8.67 -2.47
CA THR A 70 -21.11 -9.38 -3.38
C THR A 70 -21.22 -10.90 -3.27
N GLU A 71 -20.80 -11.57 -4.34
CA GLU A 71 -20.75 -13.02 -4.46
C GLU A 71 -19.52 -13.38 -5.28
N VAL A 72 -18.50 -13.94 -4.63
CA VAL A 72 -17.29 -14.44 -5.31
C VAL A 72 -17.61 -15.76 -6.02
N SER A 73 -17.31 -15.82 -7.31
CA SER A 73 -17.53 -16.99 -8.15
C SER A 73 -16.61 -18.14 -7.74
N SER A 74 -17.18 -19.32 -7.50
CA SER A 74 -16.36 -20.52 -7.30
C SER A 74 -15.76 -20.98 -8.63
N ALA A 75 -14.51 -21.44 -8.63
CA ALA A 75 -13.75 -21.96 -9.78
C ALA A 75 -14.36 -23.17 -10.53
N SER A 76 -15.64 -23.50 -10.32
CA SER A 76 -16.44 -24.43 -11.15
C SER A 76 -17.47 -23.74 -12.06
N MET A 77 -17.58 -22.40 -12.06
CA MET A 77 -18.35 -21.62 -13.03
C MET A 77 -17.40 -20.77 -13.89
N ASP A 78 -16.73 -21.44 -14.83
CA ASP A 78 -15.60 -20.94 -15.61
C ASP A 78 -16.05 -20.09 -16.83
N GLU A 79 -16.77 -18.99 -16.56
CA GLU A 79 -17.22 -18.02 -17.57
C GLU A 79 -16.54 -16.64 -17.43
N GLY A 80 -15.41 -16.55 -16.70
CA GLY A 80 -14.59 -15.32 -16.63
C GLY A 80 -15.20 -14.16 -15.83
N VAL A 81 -16.02 -14.48 -14.82
CA VAL A 81 -16.50 -13.52 -13.81
C VAL A 81 -16.00 -14.01 -12.46
N ASP A 82 -15.29 -13.16 -11.71
CA ASP A 82 -14.77 -13.55 -10.39
C ASP A 82 -15.65 -13.01 -9.26
N VAL A 83 -16.24 -11.82 -9.41
CA VAL A 83 -17.15 -11.26 -8.41
C VAL A 83 -18.41 -10.71 -9.09
N VAL A 84 -19.57 -11.09 -8.55
CA VAL A 84 -20.87 -10.55 -8.92
C VAL A 84 -21.30 -9.57 -7.83
N ALA A 85 -21.38 -8.27 -8.15
CA ALA A 85 -21.76 -7.22 -7.23
C ALA A 85 -23.15 -6.67 -7.55
N ARG A 86 -24.04 -6.65 -6.54
CA ARG A 86 -25.44 -6.19 -6.65
C ARG A 86 -25.67 -5.00 -5.74
N LYS A 87 -26.48 -4.03 -6.15
CA LYS A 87 -26.83 -2.87 -5.31
C LYS A 87 -28.25 -2.41 -5.59
N SER A 88 -29.09 -2.41 -4.56
CA SER A 88 -30.53 -2.11 -4.65
C SER A 88 -30.88 -0.63 -4.43
N HIS A 89 -29.94 0.18 -3.95
CA HIS A 89 -30.14 1.60 -3.67
C HIS A 89 -29.08 2.48 -4.38
N PRO A 90 -29.47 3.55 -5.11
CA PRO A 90 -30.82 4.12 -5.23
C PRO A 90 -31.77 3.37 -6.18
N TYR A 91 -31.28 2.42 -6.95
CA TYR A 91 -32.03 1.50 -7.80
C TYR A 91 -31.18 0.25 -8.06
N ASP A 92 -31.84 -0.85 -8.42
CA ASP A 92 -31.20 -2.14 -8.71
C ASP A 92 -30.13 -2.00 -9.80
N GLN A 93 -28.92 -2.45 -9.47
CA GLN A 93 -27.75 -2.51 -10.36
C GLN A 93 -27.06 -3.85 -10.20
N LEU A 94 -26.67 -4.46 -11.33
CA LEU A 94 -25.85 -5.66 -11.41
C LEU A 94 -24.53 -5.33 -12.12
N THR A 95 -23.42 -5.50 -11.40
CA THR A 95 -22.07 -5.33 -11.92
C THR A 95 -21.35 -6.67 -11.91
N LEU A 96 -20.77 -7.05 -13.05
CA LEU A 96 -19.83 -8.18 -13.13
C LEU A 96 -18.40 -7.63 -13.02
N ILE A 97 -17.58 -8.28 -12.21
CA ILE A 97 -16.19 -7.87 -11.97
C ILE A 97 -15.27 -9.04 -12.30
N GLN A 98 -14.25 -8.77 -13.13
CA GLN A 98 -13.06 -9.62 -13.25
C GLN A 98 -11.90 -8.89 -12.56
N ALA A 99 -11.33 -9.51 -11.54
CA ALA A 99 -10.11 -9.12 -10.86
C ALA A 99 -8.91 -9.87 -11.47
N LYS A 100 -7.91 -9.14 -11.99
CA LYS A 100 -6.66 -9.73 -12.49
C LYS A 100 -5.45 -9.20 -11.73
N ARG A 101 -4.92 -10.03 -10.84
CA ARG A 101 -3.65 -9.79 -10.14
C ARG A 101 -2.44 -10.04 -11.05
N TYR A 102 -2.17 -9.09 -11.94
CA TYR A 102 -0.98 -9.09 -12.79
C TYR A 102 0.27 -8.64 -12.02
N GLY A 103 1.42 -9.26 -12.33
CA GLY A 103 2.71 -8.77 -11.85
C GLY A 103 3.07 -7.42 -12.48
N PRO A 104 4.10 -6.71 -11.96
CA PRO A 104 4.47 -5.36 -12.39
C PRO A 104 4.87 -5.26 -13.88
N ASN A 105 5.09 -6.39 -14.54
CA ASN A 105 5.54 -6.50 -15.93
C ASN A 105 4.38 -6.69 -16.94
N THR A 106 3.16 -6.93 -16.49
CA THR A 106 2.03 -7.31 -17.34
C THR A 106 0.93 -6.26 -17.27
N THR A 107 0.69 -5.58 -18.39
CA THR A 107 -0.41 -4.63 -18.55
C THR A 107 -1.59 -5.30 -19.25
N VAL A 108 -2.81 -4.85 -18.94
CA VAL A 108 -4.03 -5.42 -19.53
C VAL A 108 -4.20 -4.90 -20.96
N GLY A 109 -4.31 -5.82 -21.92
CA GLY A 109 -4.34 -5.51 -23.34
C GLY A 109 -5.76 -5.45 -23.91
N SER A 110 -5.88 -4.92 -25.13
CA SER A 110 -7.17 -4.92 -25.86
C SER A 110 -7.84 -6.30 -26.02
N PRO A 111 -7.12 -7.44 -26.17
CA PRO A 111 -7.75 -8.77 -26.24
C PRO A 111 -8.58 -9.09 -24.99
N ASP A 112 -8.04 -8.81 -23.81
CA ASP A 112 -8.70 -9.03 -22.52
C ASP A 112 -10.01 -8.24 -22.45
N ILE A 113 -9.97 -6.95 -22.85
CA ILE A 113 -11.16 -6.09 -22.91
C ILE A 113 -12.24 -6.66 -23.85
N GLN A 114 -11.87 -7.27 -24.98
CA GLN A 114 -12.85 -7.91 -25.89
C GLN A 114 -13.51 -9.13 -25.26
N GLN A 115 -12.72 -9.97 -24.58
CA GLN A 115 -13.23 -11.16 -23.89
C GLN A 115 -14.24 -10.76 -22.80
N TYR A 116 -13.86 -9.85 -21.91
CA TYR A 116 -14.70 -9.45 -20.77
C TYR A 116 -15.92 -8.61 -21.16
N ALA A 117 -15.83 -7.80 -22.22
CA ALA A 117 -17.00 -7.11 -22.78
C ALA A 117 -18.09 -8.08 -23.26
N SER A 118 -17.74 -9.31 -23.67
CA SER A 118 -18.72 -10.30 -24.11
C SER A 118 -19.57 -10.85 -22.96
N LEU A 119 -19.11 -10.77 -21.71
CA LEU A 119 -19.81 -11.31 -20.54
C LEU A 119 -21.08 -10.53 -20.21
N GLY A 120 -21.07 -9.20 -20.40
CA GLY A 120 -22.26 -8.37 -20.31
C GLY A 120 -23.35 -8.72 -21.33
N GLN A 121 -23.07 -9.57 -22.33
CA GLN A 121 -24.06 -10.11 -23.27
C GLN A 121 -24.51 -11.54 -22.93
N GLN A 122 -23.75 -12.26 -22.10
CA GLN A 122 -24.06 -13.64 -21.68
C GLN A 122 -24.98 -13.66 -20.45
N TYR A 123 -24.81 -12.69 -19.54
CA TYR A 123 -25.63 -12.55 -18.34
C TYR A 123 -26.75 -11.52 -18.54
N ASN A 124 -28.00 -11.95 -18.32
CA ASN A 124 -29.16 -11.07 -18.42
C ASN A 124 -29.19 -10.05 -17.27
N GLY A 125 -29.41 -8.78 -17.60
CA GLY A 125 -29.63 -7.71 -16.61
C GLY A 125 -28.35 -7.08 -16.04
N VAL A 126 -27.19 -7.28 -16.67
CA VAL A 126 -25.93 -6.63 -16.28
C VAL A 126 -25.93 -5.17 -16.75
N ASP A 127 -25.70 -4.23 -15.82
CA ASP A 127 -25.56 -2.80 -16.12
C ASP A 127 -24.13 -2.42 -16.52
N LYS A 128 -23.14 -3.07 -15.90
CA LYS A 128 -21.71 -2.79 -16.07
C LYS A 128 -20.85 -4.05 -15.97
N VAL A 129 -19.81 -4.09 -16.79
CA VAL A 129 -18.64 -4.96 -16.58
C VAL A 129 -17.50 -4.08 -16.09
N VAL A 130 -16.84 -4.52 -15.03
CA VAL A 130 -15.65 -3.88 -14.45
C VAL A 130 -14.48 -4.86 -14.58
N ILE A 131 -13.32 -4.34 -14.99
CA ILE A 131 -12.04 -5.06 -14.90
C ILE A 131 -11.20 -4.33 -13.86
N VAL A 132 -10.83 -5.04 -12.80
CA VAL A 132 -9.94 -4.58 -11.73
C VAL A 132 -8.58 -5.22 -11.92
N THR A 133 -7.50 -4.49 -11.74
CA THR A 133 -6.16 -5.07 -11.78
C THR A 133 -5.17 -4.33 -10.88
N THR A 134 -4.13 -5.04 -10.47
CA THR A 134 -2.99 -4.53 -9.68
C THR A 134 -1.97 -3.72 -10.49
N ASN A 135 -2.13 -3.62 -11.81
CA ASN A 135 -1.21 -2.93 -12.72
C ASN A 135 -1.97 -2.01 -13.71
N GLU A 136 -1.31 -1.51 -14.76
CA GLU A 136 -1.91 -0.59 -15.75
C GLU A 136 -2.63 -1.27 -16.91
N PHE A 137 -3.54 -0.52 -17.53
CA PHE A 137 -4.13 -0.83 -18.85
C PHE A 137 -3.30 -0.18 -19.96
N THR A 138 -3.27 -0.78 -21.17
CA THR A 138 -2.68 -0.09 -22.34
C THR A 138 -3.59 1.04 -22.85
N GLY A 139 -3.05 1.97 -23.63
CA GLY A 139 -3.87 3.02 -24.28
C GLY A 139 -4.99 2.42 -25.16
N GLN A 140 -4.66 1.40 -25.95
CA GLN A 140 -5.65 0.72 -26.81
C GLN A 140 -6.69 -0.07 -26.00
N ALA A 141 -6.36 -0.53 -24.79
CA ALA A 141 -7.31 -1.15 -23.87
C ALA A 141 -8.32 -0.11 -23.33
N ARG A 142 -7.84 1.07 -22.90
CA ARG A 142 -8.72 2.18 -22.46
C ARG A 142 -9.67 2.65 -23.58
N ASP A 143 -9.16 2.87 -24.79
CA ASP A 143 -9.95 3.26 -25.97
C ASP A 143 -11.04 2.24 -26.34
N LEU A 144 -10.73 0.95 -26.16
CA LEU A 144 -11.67 -0.12 -26.44
C LEU A 144 -12.72 -0.27 -25.33
N ALA A 145 -12.31 -0.18 -24.06
CA ALA A 145 -13.20 -0.28 -22.91
C ALA A 145 -14.26 0.83 -22.92
N SER A 146 -13.84 2.07 -23.24
CA SER A 146 -14.74 3.20 -23.46
C SER A 146 -15.81 2.91 -24.52
N ARG A 147 -15.42 2.31 -25.66
CA ARG A 147 -16.36 1.93 -26.75
C ARG A 147 -17.27 0.76 -26.40
N LEU A 148 -16.85 -0.14 -25.51
CA LEU A 148 -17.59 -1.33 -25.10
C LEU A 148 -18.34 -1.17 -23.76
N ASN A 149 -18.34 0.04 -23.18
CA ASN A 149 -18.89 0.34 -21.85
C ASN A 149 -18.32 -0.54 -20.72
N VAL A 150 -17.07 -0.97 -20.85
CA VAL A 150 -16.32 -1.65 -19.77
C VAL A 150 -15.68 -0.58 -18.90
N LYS A 151 -15.76 -0.75 -17.58
CA LYS A 151 -15.05 0.09 -16.60
C LYS A 151 -13.74 -0.55 -16.21
N LEU A 152 -12.72 0.28 -16.04
CA LEU A 152 -11.35 -0.13 -15.76
C LEU A 152 -10.95 0.49 -14.43
N ILE A 153 -10.33 -0.30 -13.56
CA ILE A 153 -9.80 0.11 -12.26
C ILE A 153 -8.38 -0.48 -12.18
N ASN A 154 -7.38 0.38 -12.30
CA ASN A 154 -5.97 -0.01 -12.21
C ASN A 154 -5.51 -0.06 -10.73
N GLY A 155 -4.22 -0.34 -10.51
CA GLY A 155 -3.67 -0.38 -9.15
C GLY A 155 -3.72 0.97 -8.41
N ASP A 156 -3.61 2.10 -9.12
CA ASP A 156 -3.69 3.45 -8.53
C ASP A 156 -5.15 3.78 -8.12
N ASP A 157 -6.10 3.44 -9.00
CA ASP A 157 -7.54 3.59 -8.78
C ASP A 157 -7.98 2.73 -7.58
N LEU A 158 -7.46 1.51 -7.47
CA LEU A 158 -7.79 0.60 -6.37
C LEU A 158 -7.30 1.14 -5.02
N VAL A 159 -6.06 1.63 -4.95
CA VAL A 159 -5.52 2.32 -3.76
C VAL A 159 -6.32 3.57 -3.43
N SER A 160 -6.75 4.33 -4.45
CA SER A 160 -7.58 5.52 -4.26
C SER A 160 -8.95 5.19 -3.65
N LEU A 161 -9.60 4.11 -4.12
CA LEU A 161 -10.86 3.60 -3.54
C LEU A 161 -10.68 3.13 -2.09
N LEU A 162 -9.56 2.48 -1.77
CA LEU A 162 -9.27 2.01 -0.41
C LEU A 162 -9.14 3.19 0.58
N VAL A 163 -8.59 4.32 0.14
CA VAL A 163 -8.54 5.56 0.93
C VAL A 163 -9.90 6.26 0.98
N GLU A 164 -10.63 6.35 -0.14
CA GLU A 164 -11.95 7.01 -0.22
C GLU A 164 -13.00 6.36 0.70
N TYR A 165 -12.99 5.03 0.80
CA TYR A 165 -13.96 4.25 1.58
C TYR A 165 -13.46 3.82 2.96
N ASP A 166 -12.36 4.40 3.45
CA ASP A 166 -11.75 4.13 4.76
C ASP A 166 -11.52 2.61 5.00
N ALA A 167 -10.99 1.95 3.97
CA ALA A 167 -10.95 0.49 3.80
C ALA A 167 -9.52 -0.09 3.87
N LEU A 168 -8.56 0.68 4.41
CA LEU A 168 -7.17 0.24 4.60
C LEU A 168 -7.03 -0.87 5.65
N ASP A 169 -8.02 -1.04 6.52
CA ASP A 169 -8.14 -2.16 7.46
C ASP A 169 -8.24 -3.52 6.75
N LEU A 170 -8.79 -3.58 5.52
CA LEU A 170 -8.80 -4.80 4.72
C LEU A 170 -7.39 -5.34 4.45
N PHE A 171 -6.35 -4.50 4.39
CA PHE A 171 -4.98 -5.02 4.24
C PHE A 171 -4.53 -5.87 5.43
N VAL A 172 -5.03 -5.60 6.63
CA VAL A 172 -4.69 -6.38 7.84
C VAL A 172 -5.31 -7.77 7.80
N GLU A 173 -6.53 -7.88 7.27
CA GLU A 173 -7.27 -9.15 7.15
C GLU A 173 -6.66 -10.09 6.09
N TYR A 174 -6.06 -9.51 5.04
CA TYR A 174 -5.39 -10.25 3.96
C TYR A 174 -3.87 -10.40 4.15
N PHE A 175 -3.25 -9.59 5.01
CA PHE A 175 -1.82 -9.66 5.35
C PHE A 175 -1.61 -9.52 6.86
N ASP A 176 -1.55 -10.66 7.57
CA ASP A 176 -1.30 -10.78 9.02
C ASP A 176 -0.03 -10.05 9.56
N PHE A 177 0.82 -9.49 8.69
CA PHE A 177 2.07 -8.79 9.02
C PHE A 177 2.03 -7.27 8.76
N ILE A 178 0.92 -6.73 8.25
CA ILE A 178 0.79 -5.30 7.93
C ILE A 178 -0.07 -4.62 8.99
N THR A 179 0.49 -3.64 9.70
CA THR A 179 -0.29 -2.69 10.50
C THR A 179 -0.54 -1.42 9.68
N PRO A 180 -1.75 -0.84 9.68
CA PRO A 180 -1.98 0.47 9.09
C PRO A 180 -1.30 1.54 9.96
N ALA A 181 -0.93 2.67 9.37
CA ALA A 181 -0.55 3.85 10.14
C ALA A 181 -1.76 4.36 10.94
N ASP A 182 -1.67 4.37 12.27
CA ASP A 182 -2.62 5.10 13.10
C ASP A 182 -2.51 6.59 12.77
N ASN A 183 -3.60 7.17 12.26
CA ASN A 183 -3.62 8.51 11.68
C ASN A 183 -3.83 9.59 12.76
N ASP A 184 -3.04 9.53 13.85
CA ASP A 184 -3.14 10.41 15.02
C ASP A 184 -2.00 11.44 15.03
N SER A 185 -2.18 12.52 14.28
CA SER A 185 -1.31 13.69 14.33
C SER A 185 -1.70 14.64 15.49
N GLU A 186 -1.33 14.30 16.73
CA GLU A 186 -1.23 15.30 17.81
C GLU A 186 0.17 15.31 18.43
N GLN A 187 0.89 16.39 18.11
CA GLN A 187 2.25 16.70 18.55
C GLN A 187 2.23 17.24 19.98
N SER A 188 2.88 16.54 20.92
CA SER A 188 3.11 17.06 22.28
C SER A 188 4.58 16.91 22.69
N ASP A 189 5.28 18.03 22.77
CA ASP A 189 6.63 18.13 23.33
C ASP A 189 6.64 17.81 24.83
N GLU A 190 7.60 17.01 25.31
CA GLU A 190 8.20 17.27 26.64
C GLU A 190 9.68 16.82 26.71
N PRO A 191 10.59 17.58 27.37
CA PRO A 191 12.03 17.27 27.40
C PRO A 191 12.44 16.23 28.47
N PRO A 192 13.69 15.74 28.47
CA PRO A 192 14.10 14.55 29.23
C PRO A 192 14.56 14.86 30.67
N ASP A 193 14.37 13.90 31.59
CA ASP A 193 15.40 13.55 32.60
C ASP A 193 15.12 12.25 33.40
N ALA A 194 16.21 11.64 33.88
CA ALA A 194 16.33 10.68 35.02
C ALA A 194 15.75 9.23 34.94
N GLU A 195 16.54 8.32 34.36
CA GLU A 195 17.20 7.12 34.95
C GLU A 195 16.55 6.27 36.12
N PRO A 196 16.93 4.97 36.26
CA PRO A 196 15.98 3.91 36.63
C PRO A 196 16.00 3.40 38.09
N GLY A 197 14.91 2.73 38.49
CA GLY A 197 14.76 2.07 39.80
C GLY A 197 14.18 0.65 39.73
N VAL A 198 15.04 -0.36 39.86
CA VAL A 198 14.67 -1.79 39.91
C VAL A 198 14.14 -2.19 41.30
N ALA A 199 12.97 -2.87 41.37
CA ALA A 199 12.73 -3.96 42.34
C ALA A 199 11.44 -4.75 42.05
N LYS A 200 11.55 -6.08 42.02
CA LYS A 200 10.40 -7.02 42.05
C LYS A 200 9.88 -7.19 43.49
N THR A 201 8.59 -7.47 43.68
CA THR A 201 8.15 -8.44 44.72
C THR A 201 6.72 -8.94 44.49
N ASN A 202 6.52 -10.25 44.67
CA ASN A 202 5.19 -10.90 44.66
C ASN A 202 4.46 -10.66 45.99
N ARG A 203 3.12 -10.51 45.97
CA ARG A 203 2.22 -11.49 46.64
C ARG A 203 0.71 -11.33 46.37
N GLU A 204 0.12 -12.44 45.96
CA GLU A 204 -1.14 -13.07 46.41
C GLU A 204 -2.24 -12.22 47.08
N SER A 205 -3.37 -12.12 46.37
CA SER A 205 -4.77 -12.22 46.85
C SER A 205 -5.15 -11.68 48.24
N ASN A 206 -6.08 -10.71 48.24
CA ASN A 206 -7.32 -10.90 48.98
C ASN A 206 -8.50 -10.23 48.28
N THR A 207 -9.66 -10.88 48.39
CA THR A 207 -10.96 -10.31 48.01
C THR A 207 -11.40 -9.33 49.09
N ASP A 208 -11.88 -8.15 48.69
CA ASP A 208 -12.76 -7.37 49.57
C ASP A 208 -13.84 -6.64 48.77
N THR A 209 -15.00 -6.45 49.39
CA THR A 209 -16.25 -6.13 48.70
C THR A 209 -16.47 -4.61 48.63
N SER A 210 -16.06 -3.97 47.53
CA SER A 210 -16.41 -2.57 47.27
C SER A 210 -17.88 -2.43 46.85
N ARG A 211 -18.55 -1.44 47.44
CA ARG A 211 -19.95 -1.10 47.18
C ARG A 211 -19.99 -0.09 46.05
N SER A 212 -20.54 -0.45 44.89
CA SER A 212 -20.64 0.48 43.75
C SER A 212 -21.65 1.59 44.03
N GLU A 213 -21.19 2.85 43.97
CA GLU A 213 -22.07 4.02 43.93
C GLU A 213 -22.61 4.20 42.51
N PRO A 214 -23.92 4.43 42.32
CA PRO A 214 -24.50 4.52 40.99
C PRO A 214 -24.08 5.82 40.27
N ALA A 215 -23.76 5.68 38.98
CA ALA A 215 -23.40 6.78 38.08
C ALA A 215 -24.29 8.04 38.23
N PRO A 216 -23.72 9.26 38.25
CA PRO A 216 -24.46 10.48 38.55
C PRO A 216 -25.63 10.72 37.59
N SER A 217 -26.74 11.23 38.13
CA SER A 217 -27.97 11.36 37.36
C SER A 217 -27.86 12.45 36.29
N THR A 218 -27.95 12.08 35.02
CA THR A 218 -27.98 13.04 33.91
C THR A 218 -29.39 13.56 33.69
N ARG A 219 -29.52 14.74 33.05
CA ARG A 219 -30.82 15.26 32.59
C ARG A 219 -31.50 14.31 31.60
N TRP A 220 -30.72 13.57 30.81
CA TRP A 220 -31.22 12.63 29.82
C TRP A 220 -31.68 11.29 30.43
N GLN A 221 -31.03 10.77 31.48
CA GLN A 221 -31.57 9.65 32.26
C GLN A 221 -32.96 9.96 32.83
N LYS A 222 -33.16 11.19 33.35
CA LYS A 222 -34.47 11.65 33.83
C LYS A 222 -35.49 11.75 32.68
N ALA A 223 -35.07 12.17 31.49
CA ALA A 223 -35.91 12.16 30.29
C ALA A 223 -36.29 10.74 29.84
N ILE A 224 -35.37 9.77 29.85
CA ILE A 224 -35.66 8.36 29.55
C ILE A 224 -36.68 7.79 30.55
N LEU A 225 -36.47 8.02 31.85
CA LEU A 225 -37.40 7.59 32.91
C LEU A 225 -38.79 8.24 32.78
N ALA A 226 -38.88 9.51 32.41
CA ALA A 226 -40.15 10.20 32.17
C ALA A 226 -40.84 9.78 30.87
N SER A 227 -40.08 9.31 29.88
CA SER A 227 -40.62 8.86 28.59
C SER A 227 -41.35 7.52 28.68
N ILE A 228 -40.93 6.61 29.57
CA ILE A 228 -41.55 5.28 29.72
C ILE A 228 -43.05 5.36 30.09
N PRO A 229 -43.48 6.16 31.11
CA PRO A 229 -44.91 6.39 31.36
C PRO A 229 -45.63 7.10 30.21
N GLY A 230 -44.99 8.09 29.58
CA GLY A 230 -45.56 8.80 28.42
C GLY A 230 -45.84 7.87 27.24
N TRP A 231 -44.99 6.88 27.02
CA TRP A 231 -45.15 5.84 26.01
C TRP A 231 -46.36 4.93 26.31
N PHE A 232 -46.52 4.49 27.55
CA PHE A 232 -47.72 3.76 28.00
C PHE A 232 -49.01 4.58 27.85
N ILE A 233 -48.99 5.87 28.21
CA ILE A 233 -50.15 6.77 28.09
C ILE A 233 -50.50 7.01 26.61
N GLY A 234 -49.51 7.22 25.74
CA GLY A 234 -49.71 7.37 24.30
C GLY A 234 -50.28 6.12 23.62
N PHE A 235 -49.88 4.93 24.08
CA PHE A 235 -50.33 3.65 23.53
C PHE A 235 -51.73 3.22 24.02
N PHE A 236 -52.08 3.48 25.28
CA PHE A 236 -53.37 3.06 25.87
C PHE A 236 -54.41 4.18 26.03
N GLY A 237 -54.03 5.46 25.92
CA GLY A 237 -54.92 6.63 26.06
C GLY A 237 -55.71 7.01 24.81
N VAL A 238 -55.94 6.07 23.89
CA VAL A 238 -56.31 6.31 22.47
C VAL A 238 -57.74 6.85 22.26
N THR A 239 -58.56 7.02 23.30
CA THR A 239 -60.02 7.24 23.16
C THR A 239 -60.53 8.68 23.34
N VAL A 240 -59.66 9.69 23.50
CA VAL A 240 -60.10 11.05 23.94
C VAL A 240 -59.60 12.24 23.10
N LEU A 241 -58.66 12.06 22.16
CA LEU A 241 -58.01 13.19 21.44
C LEU A 241 -58.29 13.21 19.91
N PRO A 242 -58.38 14.39 19.28
CA PRO A 242 -58.47 14.52 17.82
C PRO A 242 -57.24 13.96 17.08
N GLU A 243 -57.45 13.42 15.88
CA GLU A 243 -56.43 12.72 15.07
C GLU A 243 -55.17 13.58 14.80
N SER A 244 -55.34 14.89 14.56
CA SER A 244 -54.22 15.81 14.34
C SER A 244 -53.34 16.03 15.57
N LEU A 245 -53.94 15.99 16.77
CA LEU A 245 -53.20 16.04 18.04
C LEU A 245 -52.54 14.69 18.34
N TRP A 246 -53.21 13.58 17.99
CA TRP A 246 -52.64 12.24 18.14
C TRP A 246 -51.35 12.07 17.33
N ALA A 247 -51.31 12.49 16.06
CA ALA A 247 -50.10 12.41 15.24
C ALA A 247 -48.91 13.17 15.85
N ILE A 248 -49.13 14.38 16.36
CA ILE A 248 -48.08 15.19 17.00
C ILE A 248 -47.57 14.52 18.28
N ILE A 249 -48.48 14.03 19.14
CA ILE A 249 -48.12 13.30 20.37
C ILE A 249 -47.40 11.99 20.04
N PHE A 250 -47.83 11.28 19.00
CA PHE A 250 -47.22 10.04 18.52
C PHE A 250 -45.76 10.27 18.08
N PHE A 251 -45.51 11.22 17.17
CA PHE A 251 -44.14 11.49 16.70
C PHE A 251 -43.23 12.04 17.79
N THR A 252 -43.74 12.91 18.68
CA THR A 252 -42.93 13.45 19.79
C THR A 252 -42.57 12.37 20.83
N VAL A 253 -43.48 11.44 21.14
CA VAL A 253 -43.21 10.33 22.07
C VAL A 253 -42.33 9.25 21.42
N TRP A 254 -42.53 8.95 20.13
CA TRP A 254 -41.74 7.94 19.40
C TRP A 254 -40.30 8.37 19.18
N LEU A 255 -40.05 9.64 18.81
CA LEU A 255 -38.68 10.16 18.63
C LEU A 255 -38.00 10.55 19.95
N GLY A 256 -38.78 10.94 20.98
CA GLY A 256 -38.23 11.43 22.24
C GLY A 256 -37.33 10.41 22.98
N LEU A 257 -37.72 9.14 23.00
CA LEU A 257 -36.97 8.09 23.70
C LEU A 257 -35.64 7.73 22.99
N PRO A 258 -35.58 7.45 21.67
CA PRO A 258 -34.33 7.29 20.92
C PRO A 258 -33.39 8.50 21.02
N ILE A 259 -33.94 9.72 20.94
CA ILE A 259 -33.16 10.97 21.06
C ILE A 259 -32.54 11.08 22.47
N ALA A 260 -33.31 10.78 23.52
CA ALA A 260 -32.80 10.81 24.90
C ALA A 260 -31.72 9.73 25.15
N LEU A 261 -31.90 8.52 24.60
CA LEU A 261 -30.88 7.45 24.64
C LEU A 261 -29.59 7.84 23.91
N PHE A 262 -29.70 8.44 22.73
CA PHE A 262 -28.56 8.94 21.95
C PHE A 262 -27.76 10.00 22.72
N PHE A 263 -28.43 11.01 23.29
CA PHE A 263 -27.75 12.07 24.03
C PHE A 263 -27.18 11.61 25.38
N ASP A 264 -27.80 10.63 26.05
CA ASP A 264 -27.24 10.06 27.28
C ASP A 264 -26.01 9.18 26.98
N ALA A 265 -26.06 8.34 25.95
CA ALA A 265 -24.92 7.54 25.51
C ALA A 265 -23.73 8.41 25.07
N ARG A 266 -23.99 9.49 24.31
CA ARG A 266 -22.96 10.46 23.91
C ARG A 266 -22.34 11.20 25.11
N ALA A 267 -23.10 11.43 26.19
CA ALA A 267 -22.59 12.03 27.41
C ALA A 267 -21.71 11.05 28.23
N LEU A 268 -22.07 9.77 28.25
CA LEU A 268 -21.36 8.71 28.97
C LEU A 268 -20.04 8.30 28.27
N ARG A 269 -20.00 8.31 26.92
CA ARG A 269 -18.77 8.04 26.13
C ARG A 269 -17.58 8.93 26.51
N ARG A 270 -17.80 10.09 27.15
CA ARG A 270 -16.76 11.00 27.64
C ARG A 270 -16.24 10.68 29.05
N ARG A 271 -16.66 9.57 29.68
CA ARG A 271 -16.38 9.29 31.11
C ARG A 271 -15.94 7.85 31.44
N GLY A 272 -15.65 7.01 30.44
CA GLY A 272 -15.13 5.65 30.65
C GLY A 272 -15.85 4.58 29.83
N ASP A 273 -15.40 3.34 30.00
CA ASP A 273 -15.76 2.19 29.15
C ASP A 273 -17.28 1.97 29.03
N TRP A 274 -17.79 2.30 27.85
CA TRP A 274 -19.18 2.12 27.46
C TRP A 274 -19.24 1.18 26.25
N PRO A 275 -20.16 0.20 26.19
CA PRO A 275 -20.14 -0.86 25.19
C PRO A 275 -20.03 -0.37 23.73
N LYS A 276 -19.12 -1.00 22.96
CA LYS A 276 -18.82 -0.76 21.53
C LYS A 276 -20.08 -0.54 20.68
N TYR A 277 -21.14 -1.32 20.93
CA TYR A 277 -22.43 -1.27 20.22
C TYR A 277 -23.52 -0.43 20.92
N TRP A 278 -23.17 0.75 21.45
CA TRP A 278 -24.15 1.66 22.10
C TRP A 278 -25.28 2.09 21.15
N TRP A 279 -25.00 2.16 19.84
CA TRP A 279 -25.97 2.47 18.79
C TRP A 279 -27.07 1.41 18.69
N ALA A 280 -26.82 0.16 19.08
CA ALA A 280 -27.81 -0.91 19.03
C ALA A 280 -29.01 -0.64 19.97
N TYR A 281 -28.79 -0.01 21.13
CA TYR A 281 -29.90 0.41 22.01
C TYR A 281 -30.76 1.52 21.37
N VAL A 282 -30.14 2.42 20.60
CA VAL A 282 -30.85 3.48 19.88
C VAL A 282 -31.63 2.88 18.71
N LEU A 283 -30.98 2.05 17.88
CA LEU A 283 -31.59 1.40 16.72
C LEU A 283 -32.78 0.52 17.12
N THR A 284 -32.62 -0.31 18.16
CA THR A 284 -33.71 -1.15 18.67
C THR A 284 -34.81 -0.34 19.37
N SER A 285 -34.51 0.84 19.92
CA SER A 285 -35.54 1.75 20.48
C SER A 285 -36.43 2.41 19.42
N LEU A 286 -36.05 2.38 18.13
CA LEU A 286 -36.91 2.80 17.02
C LEU A 286 -37.98 1.76 16.68
N ILE A 287 -37.77 0.49 17.05
CA ILE A 287 -38.72 -0.61 16.81
C ILE A 287 -39.95 -0.41 17.71
N TRP A 288 -41.02 0.11 17.09
CA TRP A 288 -42.18 0.67 17.79
C TRP A 288 -42.70 -0.19 18.94
N LEU A 289 -43.13 -1.44 18.69
CA LEU A 289 -43.75 -2.28 19.72
C LEU A 289 -42.82 -2.71 20.89
N PHE A 290 -41.51 -2.50 20.78
CA PHE A 290 -40.54 -3.00 21.76
C PHE A 290 -39.62 -1.93 22.36
N ALA A 291 -39.78 -0.65 22.00
CA ALA A 291 -38.87 0.46 22.36
C ALA A 291 -38.53 0.59 23.86
N ILE A 292 -39.45 0.18 24.75
CA ILE A 292 -39.24 0.20 26.22
C ILE A 292 -38.24 -0.88 26.68
N ILE A 293 -38.13 -2.02 25.97
CA ILE A 293 -37.24 -3.12 26.37
C ILE A 293 -35.76 -2.72 26.24
N PRO A 294 -35.27 -2.19 25.10
CA PRO A 294 -33.92 -1.63 25.01
C PRO A 294 -33.65 -0.53 26.01
N ALA A 295 -34.62 0.36 26.27
CA ALA A 295 -34.47 1.43 27.26
C ALA A 295 -34.34 0.88 28.71
N GLY A 296 -35.08 -0.18 29.04
CA GLY A 296 -34.97 -0.87 30.33
C GLY A 296 -33.62 -1.57 30.50
N VAL A 297 -33.16 -2.32 29.48
CA VAL A 297 -31.84 -2.96 29.47
C VAL A 297 -30.71 -1.92 29.52
N TYR A 298 -30.85 -0.81 28.79
CA TYR A 298 -29.93 0.32 28.81
C TYR A 298 -29.82 0.93 30.22
N LEU A 299 -30.94 1.24 30.87
CA LEU A 299 -30.94 1.79 32.23
C LEU A 299 -30.40 0.80 33.28
N TRP A 300 -30.65 -0.50 33.11
CA TRP A 300 -30.08 -1.55 33.96
C TRP A 300 -28.56 -1.61 33.81
N ARG A 301 -28.05 -1.67 32.57
CA ARG A 301 -26.61 -1.67 32.29
C ARG A 301 -25.92 -0.37 32.70
N ARG A 302 -26.59 0.77 32.56
CA ARG A 302 -26.12 2.09 33.05
C ARG A 302 -25.93 2.14 34.56
N ARG A 303 -26.58 1.26 35.32
CA ARG A 303 -26.41 1.14 36.78
C ARG A 303 -25.25 0.21 37.16
N SER A 304 -24.81 -0.66 36.26
CA SER A 304 -23.74 -1.65 36.50
C SER A 304 -22.38 -1.26 35.92
N VAL A 305 -22.18 0.02 35.59
CA VAL A 305 -20.89 0.57 35.15
C VAL A 305 -20.29 1.36 36.31
N ASP A 306 -19.15 0.92 36.81
CA ASP A 306 -18.35 1.69 37.75
C ASP A 306 -17.69 2.84 37.00
N LEU A 307 -17.96 4.07 37.45
CA LEU A 307 -17.30 5.28 36.95
C LEU A 307 -16.29 5.74 38.00
N GLY A 308 -15.01 5.70 37.64
CA GLY A 308 -13.92 6.16 38.52
C GLY A 308 -14.10 7.61 38.96
N GLU A 309 -13.56 7.94 40.15
CA GLU A 309 -13.75 9.24 40.79
C GLU A 309 -13.27 10.41 39.90
N THR A 310 -14.17 11.36 39.63
CA THR A 310 -13.79 12.64 39.01
C THR A 310 -13.40 13.64 40.10
N SER A 311 -12.13 14.03 40.15
CA SER A 311 -11.66 15.21 40.87
C SER A 311 -12.34 16.46 40.29
N GLY A 312 -13.31 17.01 41.03
CA GLY A 312 -14.19 18.05 40.51
C GLY A 312 -13.55 19.43 40.51
N HIS A 313 -13.81 20.22 39.47
CA HIS A 313 -13.90 21.68 39.52
C HIS A 313 -15.20 22.11 38.85
N SER A 314 -16.03 22.87 39.56
CA SER A 314 -17.31 23.40 39.04
C SER A 314 -17.13 24.85 38.59
N PRO A 315 -17.69 25.27 37.43
CA PRO A 315 -17.86 26.66 37.10
C PRO A 315 -19.17 27.19 37.73
N THR A 316 -19.07 28.22 38.57
CA THR A 316 -20.24 28.97 39.05
C THR A 316 -20.46 30.18 38.15
N GLU A 317 -21.66 30.30 37.58
CA GLU A 317 -22.09 31.52 36.87
C GLU A 317 -22.19 32.71 37.84
N THR A 318 -21.74 33.89 37.41
CA THR A 318 -22.56 35.11 37.58
C THR A 318 -22.19 36.12 36.49
N ALA A 319 -23.19 36.62 35.76
CA ALA A 319 -23.03 37.72 34.80
C ALA A 319 -22.96 39.09 35.52
N THR A 320 -22.43 40.13 34.86
CA THR A 320 -22.97 41.53 34.83
C THR A 320 -22.12 42.45 33.93
N VAL A 321 -22.67 42.81 32.76
CA VAL A 321 -22.85 44.17 32.17
C VAL A 321 -21.69 45.22 32.15
N GLN A 322 -21.64 45.96 31.01
CA GLN A 322 -20.95 47.26 30.74
C GLN A 322 -19.39 47.22 30.68
N SER A 323 -18.68 48.09 29.96
CA SER A 323 -18.81 48.88 28.71
C SER A 323 -17.64 49.88 28.70
N GLU A 324 -17.26 50.39 27.53
CA GLU A 324 -16.48 51.63 27.31
C GLU A 324 -14.93 51.64 27.51
N GLU A 325 -14.32 52.45 26.63
CA GLU A 325 -13.05 53.21 26.73
C GLU A 325 -11.65 52.52 26.76
N SER A 326 -10.97 52.61 25.62
CA SER A 326 -9.58 53.13 25.52
C SER A 326 -9.53 54.59 26.02
N PRO A 327 -8.40 55.18 26.53
CA PRO A 327 -7.13 55.24 25.77
C PRO A 327 -5.79 55.47 26.53
N HIS A 328 -4.68 55.49 25.75
CA HIS A 328 -3.36 56.11 26.06
C HIS A 328 -2.58 55.49 27.27
N ARG A 329 -1.26 55.69 27.51
CA ARG A 329 -0.10 56.42 26.92
C ARG A 329 1.17 55.69 27.47
N GLN A 330 2.37 55.58 26.86
CA GLN A 330 3.45 56.55 26.61
C GLN A 330 4.61 55.75 25.96
N GLU A 331 5.26 56.22 24.88
CA GLU A 331 6.44 57.11 24.85
C GLU A 331 7.70 56.59 25.58
N SER A 332 8.69 56.17 24.80
CA SER A 332 10.10 56.54 25.01
C SER A 332 10.89 56.51 23.68
N SER A 333 11.26 57.70 23.20
CA SER A 333 12.31 57.98 22.18
C SER A 333 13.71 57.65 22.74
N GLU A 334 14.85 57.63 22.05
CA GLU A 334 15.51 58.47 21.01
C GLU A 334 16.58 57.59 20.28
N ASN A 335 17.21 57.84 19.12
CA ASN A 335 17.27 58.91 18.09
C ASN A 335 17.66 58.22 16.73
N ALA A 336 17.55 58.76 15.50
CA ALA A 336 18.13 59.96 14.86
C ALA A 336 19.68 59.97 14.83
N THR A 337 20.43 60.25 13.75
CA THR A 337 20.18 60.95 12.46
C THR A 337 21.16 60.29 11.42
N GLU A 338 21.10 60.40 10.10
CA GLU A 338 21.19 61.62 9.27
C GLU A 338 20.98 61.29 7.77
N SER A 339 20.60 62.31 6.98
CA SER A 339 20.19 62.20 5.58
C SER A 339 21.34 62.33 4.58
N ASN A 340 21.19 61.76 3.38
CA ASN A 340 21.32 62.56 2.14
C ASN A 340 20.67 61.90 0.93
N SER A 341 20.14 62.75 0.05
CA SER A 341 19.61 62.41 -1.27
C SER A 341 20.68 62.57 -2.34
N GLU A 342 20.69 61.70 -3.36
CA GLU A 342 20.98 62.14 -4.73
C GLU A 342 20.42 61.16 -5.77
N THR A 343 20.15 61.67 -6.96
CA THR A 343 19.56 60.91 -8.08
C THR A 343 20.52 60.92 -9.26
N SER A 344 21.02 59.76 -9.65
CA SER A 344 21.73 59.60 -10.92
C SER A 344 21.60 58.17 -11.45
N SER A 345 21.26 58.09 -12.73
CA SER A 345 21.26 56.87 -13.52
C SER A 345 22.68 56.44 -13.84
N GLU A 346 23.04 55.17 -13.64
CA GLU A 346 24.16 54.56 -14.37
C GLU A 346 24.00 53.05 -14.53
N SER A 347 24.36 52.56 -15.70
CA SER A 347 24.35 51.14 -16.08
C SER A 347 25.54 50.41 -15.44
N VAL A 348 25.30 49.27 -14.79
CA VAL A 348 26.37 48.44 -14.20
C VAL A 348 26.29 47.00 -14.74
N SER A 349 27.47 46.42 -14.93
CA SER A 349 27.77 45.17 -15.62
C SER A 349 27.17 43.91 -14.98
N GLN A 350 26.82 42.94 -15.84
CA GLN A 350 26.67 41.54 -15.44
C GLN A 350 28.03 41.00 -14.98
N ASP A 351 28.20 40.83 -13.66
CA ASP A 351 29.18 39.88 -13.12
C ASP A 351 28.76 39.46 -11.70
N GLY A 352 27.83 38.51 -11.63
CA GLY A 352 27.28 38.00 -10.38
C GLY A 352 28.25 37.04 -9.71
N ARG A 353 29.14 37.56 -8.87
CA ARG A 353 30.06 36.74 -8.05
C ARG A 353 29.30 35.79 -7.13
N VAL A 354 29.27 34.50 -7.49
CA VAL A 354 28.82 33.44 -6.59
C VAL A 354 29.85 33.27 -5.48
N THR A 355 29.38 33.24 -4.23
CA THR A 355 30.22 32.85 -3.08
C THR A 355 29.78 31.46 -2.64
N VAL A 356 30.58 30.45 -2.98
CA VAL A 356 30.34 29.05 -2.60
C VAL A 356 30.89 28.78 -1.20
N GLN A 357 30.05 28.30 -0.28
CA GLN A 357 30.50 27.70 0.98
C GLN A 357 30.17 26.21 0.97
N ARG A 358 31.20 25.37 0.86
CA ARG A 358 31.05 23.92 0.68
C ARG A 358 30.90 23.20 2.03
N GLN A 359 29.74 22.61 2.29
CA GLN A 359 29.62 21.47 3.22
C GLN A 359 29.55 20.18 2.39
N SER A 360 30.71 19.68 1.96
CA SER A 360 30.76 18.49 1.10
C SER A 360 30.78 17.19 1.92
N ASN A 361 29.67 16.45 1.90
CA ASN A 361 29.76 14.99 1.84
C ASN A 361 29.96 14.63 0.37
N ALA A 362 31.10 14.02 0.02
CA ALA A 362 31.40 13.65 -1.35
C ALA A 362 30.62 12.36 -1.72
N PRO A 363 29.81 12.36 -2.79
CA PRO A 363 29.17 11.14 -3.28
C PRO A 363 30.21 10.11 -3.71
N LYS A 364 29.89 8.83 -3.51
CA LYS A 364 30.70 7.66 -3.89
C LYS A 364 30.38 7.14 -5.29
N HIS A 365 29.20 7.47 -5.83
CA HIS A 365 28.76 7.03 -7.17
C HIS A 365 28.39 8.20 -8.10
N PRO A 366 28.50 8.04 -9.44
CA PRO A 366 28.22 9.13 -10.40
C PRO A 366 26.79 9.66 -10.41
N ASN A 367 25.83 8.81 -9.98
CA ASN A 367 24.40 9.13 -9.89
C ASN A 367 23.96 9.55 -8.47
N GLU A 368 24.87 9.60 -7.49
CA GLU A 368 24.52 9.89 -6.09
C GLU A 368 24.43 11.41 -5.88
N THR A 369 23.23 11.89 -5.54
CA THR A 369 22.93 13.31 -5.41
C THR A 369 23.59 13.92 -4.17
N GLY A 370 24.50 14.86 -4.39
CA GLY A 370 25.04 15.72 -3.33
C GLY A 370 24.07 16.85 -2.96
N LEU A 371 24.43 17.60 -1.91
CA LEU A 371 23.78 18.85 -1.54
C LEU A 371 24.80 19.98 -1.56
N MET A 372 24.36 21.16 -1.99
CA MET A 372 25.17 22.38 -2.04
C MET A 372 24.31 23.58 -1.65
N SER A 373 24.92 24.61 -1.06
CA SER A 373 24.24 25.87 -0.75
C SER A 373 25.15 27.05 -1.05
N PHE A 374 24.58 28.09 -1.68
CA PHE A 374 25.31 29.26 -2.13
C PHE A 374 24.35 30.43 -2.39
N GLU A 375 24.91 31.64 -2.46
CA GLU A 375 24.17 32.84 -2.82
C GLU A 375 24.33 33.18 -4.31
N TYR A 376 23.23 33.54 -4.96
CA TYR A 376 23.22 34.06 -6.33
C TYR A 376 22.23 35.23 -6.44
N ASN A 377 22.70 36.39 -6.89
CA ASN A 377 21.92 37.63 -7.02
C ASN A 377 21.15 38.06 -5.75
N GLY A 378 21.68 37.77 -4.55
CA GLY A 378 21.04 38.09 -3.27
C GLY A 378 20.02 37.06 -2.78
N GLU A 379 19.78 35.99 -3.54
CA GLU A 379 18.94 34.85 -3.15
C GLU A 379 19.83 33.68 -2.68
N GLN A 380 19.45 33.02 -1.58
CA GLN A 380 20.09 31.79 -1.11
C GLN A 380 19.46 30.59 -1.82
N TYR A 381 20.32 29.75 -2.41
CA TYR A 381 19.91 28.52 -3.07
C TYR A 381 20.36 27.30 -2.26
N HIS A 382 19.46 26.32 -2.12
CA HIS A 382 19.71 25.02 -1.50
C HIS A 382 19.44 23.96 -2.57
N THR A 383 20.51 23.46 -3.19
CA THR A 383 20.44 22.66 -4.42
C THR A 383 20.83 21.22 -4.18
N GLN A 384 20.13 20.30 -4.84
CA GLN A 384 20.70 18.99 -5.16
C GLN A 384 21.80 19.14 -6.21
N THR A 385 22.80 18.25 -6.20
CA THR A 385 23.93 18.33 -7.14
C THR A 385 24.34 16.98 -7.70
N VAL A 386 24.86 16.98 -8.92
CA VAL A 386 25.51 15.83 -9.57
C VAL A 386 26.83 16.28 -10.18
N THR A 387 27.87 15.47 -10.05
CA THR A 387 29.23 15.80 -10.48
C THR A 387 29.62 14.92 -11.67
N SER A 388 30.21 15.54 -12.69
CA SER A 388 30.66 14.86 -13.91
C SER A 388 31.71 13.77 -13.62
N PRO A 389 31.84 12.72 -14.47
CA PRO A 389 32.78 11.63 -14.22
C PRO A 389 34.28 12.00 -14.21
N ASN A 390 34.64 13.22 -14.65
CA ASN A 390 36.00 13.79 -14.56
C ASN A 390 36.13 14.85 -13.45
N SER A 391 35.09 15.06 -12.64
CA SER A 391 34.98 16.04 -11.56
C SER A 391 35.15 17.52 -11.94
N ALA A 392 35.25 17.84 -13.23
CA ALA A 392 35.43 19.20 -13.72
C ALA A 392 34.15 20.04 -13.66
N TYR A 393 32.99 19.40 -13.83
CA TYR A 393 31.67 20.03 -13.81
C TYR A 393 30.79 19.52 -12.68
N THR A 394 30.02 20.43 -12.07
CA THR A 394 28.94 20.10 -11.12
C THR A 394 27.66 20.79 -11.57
N ALA A 395 26.64 19.99 -11.92
CA ALA A 395 25.30 20.53 -12.15
C ALA A 395 24.55 20.59 -10.81
N ALA A 396 23.87 21.70 -10.54
CA ALA A 396 23.15 21.97 -9.31
C ALA A 396 21.74 22.47 -9.63
N TRP A 397 20.72 21.96 -8.95
CA TRP A 397 19.33 22.37 -9.19
C TRP A 397 18.52 22.52 -7.91
N GLN A 398 17.59 23.46 -7.94
CA GLN A 398 16.57 23.65 -6.92
C GLN A 398 15.19 23.66 -7.59
N ASP A 399 14.31 22.82 -7.07
CA ASP A 399 12.94 22.64 -7.56
C ASP A 399 12.11 23.94 -7.39
N GLY A 400 11.12 24.09 -8.27
CA GLY A 400 10.16 25.18 -8.21
C GLY A 400 9.00 24.88 -7.27
N ARG A 401 8.30 25.94 -6.85
CA ARG A 401 7.12 25.87 -5.99
C ARG A 401 5.90 26.38 -6.76
N SER A 402 4.89 25.53 -6.90
CA SER A 402 3.55 25.98 -7.22
C SER A 402 3.11 27.01 -6.18
N GLY A 403 2.60 28.17 -6.61
CA GLY A 403 2.12 29.19 -5.69
C GLY A 403 0.95 28.68 -4.86
N GLU A 404 0.85 29.12 -3.60
CA GLU A 404 -0.31 28.84 -2.77
C GLU A 404 -1.44 29.86 -3.09
N GLY A 405 -2.63 29.35 -3.41
CA GLY A 405 -3.80 30.20 -3.68
C GLY A 405 -3.68 31.00 -4.98
N ASN A 406 -3.35 32.29 -4.86
CA ASN A 406 -3.34 33.28 -5.95
C ASN A 406 -1.93 33.75 -6.35
N ASP A 407 -0.88 33.20 -5.72
CA ASP A 407 0.50 33.61 -5.97
C ASP A 407 1.06 32.99 -7.27
N ASP A 408 1.88 33.77 -8.00
CA ASP A 408 2.55 33.29 -9.22
C ASP A 408 3.53 32.13 -8.90
N PRO A 409 3.59 31.07 -9.71
CA PRO A 409 4.45 29.92 -9.47
C PRO A 409 5.95 30.28 -9.53
N GLN A 410 6.65 30.01 -8.44
CA GLN A 410 8.08 30.27 -8.29
C GLN A 410 8.87 29.20 -9.04
N HIS A 411 9.34 29.54 -10.23
CA HIS A 411 10.14 28.65 -11.07
C HIS A 411 11.44 28.26 -10.37
N GLY A 412 11.77 26.97 -10.43
CA GLY A 412 13.07 26.45 -10.02
C GLY A 412 14.21 26.94 -10.91
N ARG A 413 15.41 26.47 -10.61
CA ARG A 413 16.63 26.93 -11.27
C ARG A 413 17.67 25.81 -11.36
N VAL A 414 18.37 25.80 -12.48
CA VAL A 414 19.55 24.97 -12.71
C VAL A 414 20.78 25.87 -12.84
N PHE A 415 21.91 25.38 -12.35
CA PHE A 415 23.23 25.97 -12.43
C PHE A 415 24.21 24.90 -12.93
N LEU A 416 25.20 25.30 -13.72
CA LEU A 416 26.37 24.50 -14.02
C LEU A 416 27.60 25.23 -13.47
N PHE A 417 28.34 24.56 -12.60
CA PHE A 417 29.66 24.97 -12.16
C PHE A 417 30.74 24.21 -12.91
N GLU A 418 31.85 24.87 -13.17
CA GLU A 418 33.09 24.32 -13.73
C GLU A 418 34.24 24.75 -12.82
N ASP A 419 34.97 23.79 -12.24
CA ASP A 419 36.04 24.05 -11.26
C ASP A 419 35.62 25.04 -10.14
N ASP A 420 34.38 24.88 -9.65
CA ASP A 420 33.65 25.72 -8.68
C ASP A 420 33.30 27.17 -9.15
N GLU A 421 33.60 27.57 -10.40
CA GLU A 421 33.11 28.82 -11.03
C GLU A 421 31.78 28.61 -11.77
N LEU A 422 30.87 29.59 -11.75
CA LEU A 422 29.56 29.49 -12.41
C LEU A 422 29.70 29.62 -13.94
N SER A 423 29.44 28.52 -14.67
CA SER A 423 29.48 28.45 -16.13
C SER A 423 28.18 28.95 -16.77
N PHE A 424 27.02 28.48 -16.29
CA PHE A 424 25.71 29.06 -16.66
C PHE A 424 24.63 28.82 -15.58
N THR A 425 23.52 29.56 -15.67
CA THR A 425 22.27 29.24 -14.96
C THR A 425 21.06 29.53 -15.83
N THR A 426 20.00 28.72 -15.67
CA THR A 426 18.71 28.91 -16.34
C THR A 426 17.54 28.65 -15.39
N LYS A 427 16.40 29.30 -15.63
CA LYS A 427 15.14 29.01 -14.92
C LYS A 427 14.40 27.89 -15.64
N ILE A 428 13.88 26.95 -14.86
CA ILE A 428 13.10 25.78 -15.30
C ILE A 428 11.89 25.69 -14.36
N ALA A 429 10.75 25.14 -14.77
CA ALA A 429 9.56 25.18 -13.92
C ALA A 429 9.80 24.40 -12.62
N ARG A 430 10.03 23.09 -12.72
CA ARG A 430 10.29 22.16 -11.61
C ARG A 430 11.41 21.17 -11.96
N PRO A 431 12.68 21.61 -11.97
CA PRO A 431 13.80 20.70 -12.19
C PRO A 431 13.88 19.69 -11.04
N ASN A 432 13.78 18.40 -11.36
CA ASN A 432 13.69 17.33 -10.37
C ASN A 432 14.95 16.45 -10.32
N ALA A 433 15.50 16.08 -11.48
CA ALA A 433 16.72 15.29 -11.61
C ALA A 433 17.63 15.86 -12.71
N ALA A 434 18.95 15.66 -12.59
CA ALA A 434 19.91 16.06 -13.61
C ALA A 434 21.07 15.06 -13.74
N ALA A 435 21.75 15.08 -14.87
CA ALA A 435 22.98 14.34 -15.16
C ALA A 435 23.95 15.22 -15.97
N VAL A 436 25.27 15.07 -15.78
CA VAL A 436 26.27 15.94 -16.44
C VAL A 436 27.46 15.15 -17.02
N ALA A 437 27.75 15.40 -18.30
CA ALA A 437 28.83 14.76 -19.03
C ALA A 437 30.21 15.42 -18.79
N LYS A 438 31.30 14.74 -19.16
CA LYS A 438 32.68 15.22 -18.97
C LYS A 438 33.02 16.51 -19.72
N ASN A 439 32.19 16.91 -20.68
CA ASN A 439 32.30 18.14 -21.48
C ASN A 439 31.37 19.27 -21.01
N GLY A 440 30.63 19.08 -19.91
CA GLY A 440 29.72 20.09 -19.37
C GLY A 440 28.36 20.17 -20.06
N ILE A 441 27.98 19.18 -20.89
CA ILE A 441 26.59 19.01 -21.32
C ILE A 441 25.76 18.50 -20.12
N VAL A 442 24.62 19.14 -19.86
CA VAL A 442 23.74 18.85 -18.72
C VAL A 442 22.38 18.38 -19.25
N SER A 443 21.95 17.18 -18.84
CA SER A 443 20.58 16.70 -19.00
C SER A 443 19.79 17.03 -17.73
N VAL A 444 18.55 17.49 -17.86
CA VAL A 444 17.66 17.88 -16.76
C VAL A 444 16.23 17.45 -17.05
N VAL A 445 15.57 16.87 -16.06
CA VAL A 445 14.14 16.58 -16.04
C VAL A 445 13.39 17.72 -15.37
N ASP A 446 12.42 18.31 -16.09
CA ASP A 446 11.44 19.26 -15.58
C ASP A 446 10.08 18.54 -15.39
N TRP A 447 9.52 18.58 -14.18
CA TRP A 447 8.19 18.06 -13.86
C TRP A 447 7.05 19.04 -14.20
N GLN A 448 7.38 20.26 -14.63
CA GLN A 448 6.46 21.36 -14.89
C GLN A 448 5.56 21.75 -13.71
N PHE A 449 4.78 22.82 -13.89
CA PHE A 449 3.65 23.16 -13.03
C PHE A 449 2.36 22.63 -13.68
N GLY A 450 2.15 21.31 -13.59
CA GLY A 450 0.91 20.68 -14.04
C GLY A 450 -0.27 21.20 -13.22
N TRP A 451 -1.11 22.04 -13.83
CA TRP A 451 -2.44 22.35 -13.30
C TRP A 451 -3.33 21.13 -13.55
N GLY A 452 -4.20 20.80 -12.58
CA GLY A 452 -4.79 19.47 -12.44
C GLY A 452 -5.39 18.85 -13.72
N GLU A 453 -5.30 17.52 -13.79
CA GLU A 453 -5.79 16.56 -14.81
C GLU A 453 -4.78 16.04 -15.84
N THR A 454 -3.69 16.75 -16.19
CA THR A 454 -2.66 16.22 -17.13
C THR A 454 -1.31 15.99 -16.46
N ARG A 455 -0.80 14.74 -16.53
CA ARG A 455 0.60 14.41 -16.22
C ARG A 455 1.47 14.99 -17.34
N SER A 456 2.54 15.71 -17.01
CA SER A 456 3.36 16.43 -17.99
C SER A 456 4.80 16.55 -17.52
N GLY A 457 5.77 16.47 -18.42
CA GLY A 457 7.18 16.73 -18.11
C GLY A 457 7.99 17.11 -19.33
N THR A 458 9.16 17.70 -19.13
CA THR A 458 10.09 18.06 -20.22
C THR A 458 11.48 17.53 -19.92
N LEU A 459 12.08 16.84 -20.90
CA LEU A 459 13.52 16.63 -20.92
C LEU A 459 14.19 17.83 -21.56
N HIS A 460 15.09 18.47 -20.82
CA HIS A 460 15.99 19.49 -21.32
C HIS A 460 17.42 18.97 -21.36
N VAL A 461 18.14 19.22 -22.45
CA VAL A 461 19.59 19.04 -22.50
C VAL A 461 20.22 20.36 -22.92
N PHE A 462 21.18 20.86 -22.14
CA PHE A 462 21.89 22.11 -22.39
C PHE A 462 23.37 21.85 -22.65
N ASN A 463 23.98 22.64 -23.53
CA ASN A 463 25.43 22.70 -23.61
C ASN A 463 26.02 23.47 -22.40
N ARG A 464 27.35 23.47 -22.28
CA ARG A 464 28.10 24.18 -21.23
C ARG A 464 27.81 25.69 -21.14
N SER A 465 27.30 26.33 -22.19
CA SER A 465 26.90 27.75 -22.18
C SER A 465 25.41 28.00 -21.85
N GLY A 466 24.65 26.95 -21.53
CA GLY A 466 23.21 27.02 -21.27
C GLY A 466 22.33 27.10 -22.53
N HIS A 467 22.90 26.86 -23.72
CA HIS A 467 22.11 26.77 -24.95
C HIS A 467 21.39 25.42 -25.01
N PRO A 468 20.07 25.37 -25.27
CA PRO A 468 19.35 24.11 -25.39
C PRO A 468 19.79 23.35 -26.63
N LEU A 469 20.14 22.08 -26.45
CA LEU A 469 20.45 21.10 -27.49
C LEU A 469 19.25 20.19 -27.74
N VAL A 470 18.62 19.70 -26.66
CA VAL A 470 17.39 18.92 -26.72
C VAL A 470 16.33 19.60 -25.86
N LYS A 471 15.11 19.69 -26.38
CA LYS A 471 13.90 19.91 -25.59
C LYS A 471 12.83 18.94 -26.09
N HIS A 472 12.35 18.05 -25.22
CA HIS A 472 11.26 17.13 -25.55
C HIS A 472 10.20 17.16 -24.45
N ASP A 473 8.96 17.46 -24.84
CA ASP A 473 7.81 17.53 -23.93
C ASP A 473 7.07 16.17 -23.96
N PHE A 474 6.62 15.69 -22.80
CA PHE A 474 5.99 14.39 -22.59
C PHE A 474 4.64 14.54 -21.88
N ASP A 475 3.65 13.74 -22.27
CA ASP A 475 2.33 13.63 -21.62
C ASP A 475 2.37 12.66 -20.40
N SER A 476 3.49 12.67 -19.67
CA SER A 476 3.73 11.81 -18.49
C SER A 476 4.74 12.47 -17.55
N ASN A 477 4.65 12.14 -16.26
CA ASN A 477 5.70 12.49 -15.30
C ASN A 477 6.99 11.75 -15.68
N LEU A 478 8.12 12.42 -15.52
CA LEU A 478 9.45 11.89 -15.82
C LEU A 478 10.14 11.37 -14.56
N GLY A 479 10.77 10.21 -14.67
CA GLY A 479 11.68 9.67 -13.66
C GLY A 479 13.12 10.17 -13.86
N PRO A 480 14.14 9.34 -13.60
CA PRO A 480 15.54 9.76 -13.70
C PRO A 480 15.97 10.13 -15.12
N THR A 481 17.11 10.83 -15.22
CA THR A 481 17.81 11.10 -16.47
C THR A 481 19.27 10.66 -16.38
N ALA A 482 19.82 10.21 -17.51
CA ALA A 482 21.22 9.81 -17.66
C ALA A 482 21.81 10.47 -18.91
N ILE A 483 23.14 10.63 -18.96
CA ILE A 483 23.87 11.12 -20.13
C ILE A 483 25.15 10.31 -20.31
N THR A 484 25.57 10.05 -21.55
CA THR A 484 26.85 9.37 -21.81
C THR A 484 28.01 10.27 -21.40
N SER A 485 29.17 9.68 -21.09
CA SER A 485 30.27 10.44 -20.48
C SER A 485 30.90 11.49 -21.42
N ASP A 486 30.72 11.32 -22.73
CA ASP A 486 31.07 12.24 -23.81
C ASP A 486 29.94 13.22 -24.18
N GLY A 487 28.72 13.01 -23.68
CA GLY A 487 27.56 13.82 -23.99
C GLY A 487 26.90 13.54 -25.35
N GLU A 488 27.22 12.44 -26.04
CA GLU A 488 26.61 12.06 -27.33
C GLU A 488 25.13 11.68 -27.19
N TYR A 489 24.76 10.94 -26.14
CA TYR A 489 23.38 10.50 -25.88
C TYR A 489 22.89 10.93 -24.50
N ALA A 490 21.64 11.38 -24.44
CA ALA A 490 20.89 11.62 -23.22
C ALA A 490 19.67 10.71 -23.15
N ALA A 491 19.27 10.31 -21.94
CA ALA A 491 18.12 9.43 -21.72
C ALA A 491 17.26 9.89 -20.54
N THR A 492 15.99 9.49 -20.56
CA THR A 492 15.07 9.61 -19.42
C THR A 492 14.00 8.52 -19.49
N SER A 493 13.36 8.21 -18.37
CA SER A 493 12.18 7.34 -18.33
C SER A 493 10.93 8.13 -18.00
N THR A 494 9.80 7.75 -18.58
CA THR A 494 8.47 8.17 -18.14
C THR A 494 7.96 7.19 -17.07
N TYR A 495 7.10 7.71 -16.19
CA TYR A 495 6.27 6.88 -15.32
C TYR A 495 4.94 6.50 -16.01
N ASN A 496 4.14 5.66 -15.35
CA ASN A 496 2.79 5.30 -15.79
C ASN A 496 1.97 6.54 -16.22
N PRO A 497 1.12 6.43 -17.27
CA PRO A 497 0.77 5.21 -18.01
C PRO A 497 1.71 4.88 -19.18
N ASP A 498 2.64 5.76 -19.56
CA ASP A 498 3.53 5.55 -20.72
C ASP A 498 4.68 4.58 -20.45
N CYS A 499 5.23 4.59 -19.22
CA CYS A 499 6.16 3.59 -18.68
C CYS A 499 7.27 3.17 -19.66
N SER A 500 7.96 4.14 -20.25
CA SER A 500 8.93 3.92 -21.32
C SER A 500 10.21 4.73 -21.12
N THR A 501 11.35 4.15 -21.49
CA THR A 501 12.66 4.81 -21.51
C THR A 501 12.97 5.31 -22.91
N TYR A 502 13.44 6.56 -22.99
CA TYR A 502 13.74 7.26 -24.22
C TYR A 502 15.23 7.58 -24.29
N ILE A 503 15.83 7.45 -25.49
CA ILE A 503 17.20 7.89 -25.76
C ILE A 503 17.18 8.90 -26.90
N PHE A 504 17.90 10.01 -26.71
CA PHE A 504 18.05 11.12 -27.63
C PHE A 504 19.52 11.27 -28.03
N HIS A 505 19.78 11.52 -29.32
CA HIS A 505 21.09 11.94 -29.79
C HIS A 505 21.21 13.45 -29.57
N VAL A 506 22.20 13.88 -28.78
CA VAL A 506 22.23 15.24 -28.23
C VAL A 506 22.46 16.30 -29.30
N ASP A 507 23.38 16.08 -30.25
CA ASP A 507 23.69 17.07 -31.30
C ASP A 507 22.57 17.28 -32.33
N THR A 508 21.71 16.29 -32.56
CA THR A 508 20.60 16.38 -33.53
C THR A 508 19.26 16.73 -32.87
N GLY A 509 19.13 16.47 -31.57
CA GLY A 509 17.86 16.56 -30.85
C GLY A 509 16.87 15.43 -31.17
N GLU A 510 17.27 14.45 -31.99
CA GLU A 510 16.38 13.37 -32.44
C GLU A 510 16.23 12.27 -31.38
N GLN A 511 15.00 11.80 -31.19
CA GLN A 511 14.71 10.60 -30.42
C GLN A 511 15.19 9.37 -31.21
N VAL A 512 16.20 8.68 -30.69
CA VAL A 512 16.77 7.45 -31.27
C VAL A 512 15.92 6.23 -30.91
N ILE A 513 15.43 6.16 -29.66
CA ILE A 513 14.73 5.00 -29.10
C ILE A 513 13.55 5.44 -28.24
N ARG A 514 12.47 4.65 -28.29
CA ARG A 514 11.50 4.46 -27.21
C ARG A 514 11.45 2.98 -26.85
N HIS A 515 11.82 2.63 -25.62
CA HIS A 515 11.82 1.28 -25.07
C HIS A 515 10.72 1.16 -24.00
N GLU A 516 9.79 0.23 -24.16
CA GLU A 516 8.75 -0.04 -23.15
C GLU A 516 9.35 -0.78 -21.95
N ASN A 517 9.26 -0.18 -20.76
CA ASN A 517 9.94 -0.67 -19.57
C ASN A 517 9.35 -2.00 -19.10
N LYS A 518 10.18 -3.04 -18.96
CA LYS A 518 9.69 -4.39 -18.66
C LYS A 518 9.32 -4.64 -17.20
N HIS A 519 9.71 -3.79 -16.26
CA HIS A 519 9.51 -3.99 -14.82
C HIS A 519 8.87 -2.77 -14.13
N GLY A 520 8.06 -2.00 -14.86
CA GLY A 520 7.38 -0.81 -14.35
C GLY A 520 8.26 0.45 -14.35
N ASN A 521 7.92 1.39 -13.46
CA ASN A 521 8.61 2.68 -13.30
C ASN A 521 10.11 2.49 -13.01
N VAL A 522 10.98 3.10 -13.81
CA VAL A 522 12.43 3.08 -13.61
C VAL A 522 12.82 4.13 -12.57
N GLN A 523 13.59 3.73 -11.55
CA GLN A 523 14.07 4.61 -10.46
C GLN A 523 15.57 4.90 -10.54
N ASP A 524 16.36 3.99 -11.15
CA ASP A 524 17.78 4.20 -11.46
C ASP A 524 18.04 4.03 -12.97
N LEU A 525 18.84 4.94 -13.52
CA LEU A 525 19.16 5.02 -14.94
C LEU A 525 20.63 5.42 -15.11
N GLU A 526 21.46 4.57 -15.73
CA GLU A 526 22.91 4.81 -15.88
C GLU A 526 23.43 4.34 -17.24
N PHE A 527 24.16 5.18 -17.96
CA PHE A 527 24.93 4.74 -19.13
C PHE A 527 26.23 4.06 -18.69
N ILE A 528 26.40 2.80 -19.11
CA ILE A 528 27.58 1.98 -18.83
C ILE A 528 28.30 1.70 -20.15
N ASP A 529 29.57 2.08 -20.24
CA ASP A 529 30.48 1.65 -21.30
C ASP A 529 31.26 0.41 -20.83
N ARG A 530 31.20 -0.67 -21.61
CA ARG A 530 32.07 -1.84 -21.45
C ARG A 530 32.59 -2.27 -22.81
N ASP A 531 33.93 -2.33 -22.90
CA ASP A 531 34.66 -2.82 -24.09
C ASP A 531 34.24 -2.14 -25.41
N GLY A 532 33.82 -0.87 -25.35
CA GLY A 532 33.37 -0.08 -26.51
C GLY A 532 31.90 -0.33 -26.90
N SER A 533 31.13 -1.00 -26.05
CA SER A 533 29.68 -1.15 -26.18
C SER A 533 28.98 -0.31 -25.12
N ILE A 534 28.20 0.68 -25.55
CA ILE A 534 27.36 1.51 -24.68
C ILE A 534 26.05 0.77 -24.39
N MET A 535 25.69 0.70 -23.11
CA MET A 535 24.44 0.12 -22.63
C MET A 535 23.81 1.05 -21.59
N LEU A 536 22.50 1.29 -21.70
CA LEU A 536 21.73 2.00 -20.69
C LEU A 536 21.19 0.98 -19.67
N ARG A 537 21.63 1.03 -18.41
CA ARG A 537 21.05 0.26 -17.30
C ARG A 537 19.77 0.94 -16.82
N LEU A 538 18.70 0.16 -16.71
CA LEU A 538 17.40 0.53 -16.14
C LEU A 538 17.20 -0.31 -14.87
N GLY A 539 16.72 0.30 -13.79
CA GLY A 539 16.61 -0.40 -12.51
C GLY A 539 15.68 0.21 -11.45
N SER A 540 15.48 -0.55 -10.38
CA SER A 540 15.11 -0.05 -9.06
C SER A 540 16.36 0.33 -8.26
N THR A 541 16.21 1.23 -7.29
CA THR A 541 17.27 1.65 -6.35
C THR A 541 17.85 0.50 -5.52
N GLU A 542 17.08 -0.56 -5.28
CA GLU A 542 17.52 -1.77 -4.57
C GLU A 542 18.43 -2.68 -5.41
N GLY A 543 18.60 -2.41 -6.72
CA GLY A 543 19.43 -3.22 -7.62
C GLY A 543 18.84 -4.60 -8.01
N ASP A 544 17.81 -5.02 -7.30
CA ASP A 544 17.22 -6.36 -7.36
C ASP A 544 16.46 -6.63 -8.68
N SER A 545 16.01 -5.58 -9.37
CA SER A 545 15.34 -5.69 -10.67
C SER A 545 15.96 -4.80 -11.76
N THR A 546 17.22 -5.07 -12.13
CA THR A 546 17.95 -4.29 -13.17
C THR A 546 18.21 -5.07 -14.46
N TYR A 547 18.12 -4.35 -15.58
CA TYR A 547 18.53 -4.84 -16.91
C TYR A 547 19.18 -3.72 -17.70
N GLY A 548 19.78 -4.05 -18.84
CA GLY A 548 20.44 -3.07 -19.70
C GLY A 548 20.06 -3.23 -21.17
N ILE A 549 19.83 -2.09 -21.82
CA ILE A 549 19.47 -2.01 -23.24
C ILE A 549 20.59 -1.39 -24.07
N ASP A 550 20.74 -1.82 -25.33
CA ASP A 550 21.62 -1.19 -26.31
C ASP A 550 20.99 0.06 -26.96
N LEU A 551 21.76 0.74 -27.82
CA LEU A 551 21.27 1.88 -28.60
C LEU A 551 20.28 1.50 -29.73
N GLY A 552 19.88 0.23 -29.83
CA GLY A 552 18.73 -0.24 -30.62
C GLY A 552 17.49 -0.57 -29.78
N GLY A 553 17.57 -0.47 -28.45
CA GLY A 553 16.49 -0.79 -27.51
C GLY A 553 16.38 -2.29 -27.16
N HIS A 554 17.35 -3.11 -27.56
CA HIS A 554 17.38 -4.55 -27.25
C HIS A 554 17.98 -4.78 -25.86
N ILE A 555 17.36 -5.67 -25.07
CA ILE A 555 17.93 -6.08 -23.78
C ILE A 555 19.17 -6.93 -24.02
N VAL A 556 20.35 -6.37 -23.72
CA VAL A 556 21.66 -7.02 -23.87
C VAL A 556 22.23 -7.55 -22.56
N TRP A 557 21.67 -7.12 -21.42
CA TRP A 557 22.08 -7.58 -20.09
C TRP A 557 20.90 -7.63 -19.11
N LYS A 558 20.99 -8.50 -18.10
CA LYS A 558 20.06 -8.61 -16.97
C LYS A 558 20.84 -8.91 -15.69
N SER A 559 20.39 -8.43 -14.52
CA SER A 559 20.91 -8.88 -13.23
C SER A 559 20.66 -10.38 -13.03
N ASP A 560 21.43 -11.03 -12.15
CA ASP A 560 21.25 -12.46 -11.89
C ASP A 560 19.92 -12.76 -11.18
N SER A 561 19.44 -11.84 -10.33
CA SER A 561 18.08 -11.85 -9.77
C SER A 561 16.99 -11.81 -10.86
N LEU A 562 17.13 -10.95 -11.88
CA LEU A 562 16.18 -10.92 -13.00
C LEU A 562 16.21 -12.23 -13.80
N LYS A 563 17.39 -12.76 -14.09
CA LYS A 563 17.54 -14.05 -14.80
C LYS A 563 16.94 -15.21 -14.00
N GLN A 564 17.04 -15.16 -12.68
CA GLN A 564 16.43 -16.15 -11.78
C GLN A 564 14.91 -16.05 -11.82
N ARG A 565 14.36 -14.83 -11.75
CA ARG A 565 12.92 -14.58 -11.90
C ARG A 565 12.38 -14.95 -13.29
N ASP A 566 13.05 -14.57 -14.38
CA ASP A 566 12.68 -14.98 -15.75
C ASP A 566 12.58 -16.52 -15.88
N ARG A 567 13.52 -17.25 -15.25
CA ARG A 567 13.54 -18.72 -15.25
C ARG A 567 12.43 -19.30 -14.38
N LEU A 568 12.12 -18.66 -13.26
CA LEU A 568 11.01 -19.04 -12.39
C LEU A 568 9.68 -18.85 -13.15
N ASP A 569 9.46 -17.68 -13.72
CA ASP A 569 8.27 -17.34 -14.51
C ASP A 569 8.11 -18.31 -15.71
N ALA A 570 9.19 -18.66 -16.40
CA ALA A 570 9.16 -19.63 -17.50
C ALA A 570 8.87 -21.08 -17.04
N LEU A 571 9.26 -21.47 -15.82
CA LEU A 571 8.87 -22.77 -15.23
C LEU A 571 7.39 -22.77 -14.84
N LEU A 572 6.90 -21.66 -14.26
CA LEU A 572 5.50 -21.47 -13.89
C LEU A 572 4.58 -21.44 -15.12
N GLU A 573 4.95 -20.73 -16.19
CA GLU A 573 4.19 -20.74 -17.45
C GLU A 573 4.13 -22.15 -18.03
N ARG A 574 5.28 -22.82 -18.10
CA ARG A 574 5.40 -24.18 -18.63
C ARG A 574 4.52 -25.18 -17.88
N SER A 575 4.49 -25.16 -16.55
CA SER A 575 3.71 -26.11 -15.75
C SER A 575 2.19 -26.00 -15.99
N THR A 576 1.68 -24.85 -16.45
CA THR A 576 0.25 -24.72 -16.83
C THR A 576 -0.13 -25.48 -18.10
N THR A 577 0.85 -25.82 -18.94
CA THR A 577 0.64 -26.46 -20.26
C THR A 577 1.03 -27.95 -20.29
N GLU A 578 1.75 -28.41 -19.27
CA GLU A 578 2.26 -29.78 -19.17
C GLU A 578 1.22 -30.77 -18.62
N SER A 579 1.48 -32.07 -18.76
CA SER A 579 0.72 -33.07 -18.01
C SER A 579 0.95 -32.92 -16.50
N LEU A 580 0.02 -33.39 -15.67
CA LEU A 580 0.09 -33.16 -14.22
C LEU A 580 1.38 -33.68 -13.56
N ASP A 581 1.95 -34.79 -14.05
CA ASP A 581 3.21 -35.34 -13.56
C ASP A 581 4.43 -34.53 -13.98
N GLU A 582 4.47 -34.05 -15.22
CA GLU A 582 5.50 -33.14 -15.73
C GLU A 582 5.43 -31.79 -15.00
N ALA A 583 4.22 -31.23 -14.88
CA ALA A 583 3.94 -29.99 -14.16
C ALA A 583 4.42 -30.07 -12.70
N ARG A 584 4.18 -31.18 -12.00
CA ARG A 584 4.70 -31.43 -10.64
C ARG A 584 6.24 -31.36 -10.59
N GLU A 585 6.94 -31.94 -11.57
CA GLU A 585 8.41 -31.87 -11.61
C GLU A 585 8.94 -30.49 -11.99
N THR A 586 8.26 -29.79 -12.89
CA THR A 586 8.56 -28.41 -13.29
C THR A 586 8.35 -27.46 -12.11
N LEU A 587 7.26 -27.62 -11.35
CA LEU A 587 6.99 -26.85 -10.14
C LEU A 587 7.96 -27.14 -9.00
N GLN A 588 8.45 -28.39 -8.83
CA GLN A 588 9.51 -28.64 -7.84
C GLN A 588 10.81 -27.91 -8.22
N LYS A 589 11.18 -27.87 -9.50
CA LYS A 589 12.33 -27.07 -9.99
C LYS A 589 12.10 -25.56 -9.78
N ALA A 590 10.85 -25.10 -9.91
CA ALA A 590 10.47 -23.72 -9.61
C ALA A 590 10.62 -23.41 -8.11
N LEU A 591 10.26 -24.35 -7.23
CA LEU A 591 10.38 -24.18 -5.78
C LEU A 591 11.84 -24.13 -5.34
N ASP A 592 12.69 -24.99 -5.91
CA ASP A 592 14.14 -24.99 -5.66
C ASP A 592 14.83 -23.70 -6.19
N LEU A 593 14.18 -22.99 -7.12
CA LEU A 593 14.67 -21.75 -7.72
C LEU A 593 14.10 -20.48 -7.04
N ALA A 594 12.97 -20.57 -6.36
CA ALA A 594 12.31 -19.45 -5.70
C ALA A 594 13.15 -18.96 -4.51
N SER A 595 13.66 -17.72 -4.59
CA SER A 595 14.52 -17.15 -3.54
C SER A 595 13.76 -16.31 -2.53
N LYS A 596 12.63 -15.71 -2.94
CA LYS A 596 11.80 -14.87 -2.07
C LYS A 596 10.65 -15.67 -1.48
N GLU A 597 10.23 -15.32 -0.26
CA GLU A 597 9.21 -16.10 0.45
C GLU A 597 7.85 -16.11 -0.28
N TYR A 598 7.44 -14.99 -0.90
CA TYR A 598 6.22 -14.95 -1.71
C TYR A 598 6.31 -15.86 -2.95
N GLU A 599 7.49 -16.00 -3.56
CA GLU A 599 7.72 -16.90 -4.71
C GLU A 599 7.55 -18.35 -4.26
N GLN A 600 8.19 -18.72 -3.15
CA GLN A 600 8.08 -20.04 -2.55
C GLN A 600 6.62 -20.36 -2.20
N ARG A 601 5.91 -19.45 -1.51
CA ARG A 601 4.48 -19.61 -1.17
C ARG A 601 3.59 -19.77 -2.41
N ASN A 602 3.84 -19.02 -3.49
CA ASN A 602 3.10 -19.15 -4.75
C ASN A 602 3.37 -20.50 -5.46
N VAL A 603 4.62 -20.96 -5.52
CA VAL A 603 4.96 -22.27 -6.11
C VAL A 603 4.40 -23.42 -5.25
N VAL A 604 4.49 -23.32 -3.92
CA VAL A 604 3.93 -24.28 -2.96
C VAL A 604 2.42 -24.43 -3.12
N GLN A 605 1.69 -23.32 -3.31
CA GLN A 605 0.25 -23.35 -3.59
C GLN A 605 -0.03 -24.14 -4.88
N GLN A 606 0.67 -23.85 -5.98
CA GLN A 606 0.50 -24.59 -7.24
C GLN A 606 0.86 -26.08 -7.10
N LEU A 607 1.93 -26.43 -6.36
CA LEU A 607 2.26 -27.83 -6.05
C LEU A 607 1.13 -28.54 -5.29
N ALA A 608 0.51 -27.86 -4.32
CA ALA A 608 -0.62 -28.41 -3.58
C ALA A 608 -1.82 -28.69 -4.48
N ASP A 609 -2.14 -27.75 -5.38
CA ASP A 609 -3.21 -27.87 -6.37
C ASP A 609 -2.92 -29.00 -7.38
N THR A 610 -1.70 -29.09 -7.94
CA THR A 610 -1.30 -30.19 -8.84
C THR A 610 -1.38 -31.55 -8.14
N HIS A 611 -0.90 -31.67 -6.89
CA HIS A 611 -1.03 -32.91 -6.13
C HIS A 611 -2.49 -33.27 -5.82
N TRP A 612 -3.34 -32.29 -5.53
CA TRP A 612 -4.78 -32.52 -5.36
C TRP A 612 -5.47 -32.98 -6.66
N GLN A 613 -5.07 -32.41 -7.81
CA GLN A 613 -5.57 -32.82 -9.12
C GLN A 613 -5.14 -34.25 -9.47
N LEU A 614 -3.86 -34.60 -9.27
CA LEU A 614 -3.36 -35.98 -9.43
C LEU A 614 -4.14 -36.97 -8.57
N ALA A 615 -4.31 -36.70 -7.27
CA ALA A 615 -5.14 -37.52 -6.40
C ALA A 615 -6.62 -37.59 -6.86
N THR A 616 -7.13 -36.55 -7.53
CA THR A 616 -8.51 -36.58 -8.05
C THR A 616 -8.61 -37.44 -9.32
N THR A 617 -7.62 -37.39 -10.20
CA THR A 617 -7.51 -38.21 -11.42
C THR A 617 -7.32 -39.69 -11.09
N ILE A 618 -6.33 -40.03 -10.25
CA ILE A 618 -6.06 -41.42 -9.84
C ILE A 618 -7.32 -42.06 -9.22
N LYS A 619 -8.06 -41.33 -8.36
CA LYS A 619 -9.31 -41.85 -7.77
C LYS A 619 -10.42 -42.11 -8.77
N LYS A 620 -10.44 -41.37 -9.88
CA LYS A 620 -11.43 -41.50 -10.93
C LYS A 620 -11.12 -42.68 -11.86
N GLU A 621 -9.84 -42.96 -12.10
CA GLU A 621 -9.36 -43.95 -13.06
C GLU A 621 -9.10 -45.32 -12.42
N GLU A 622 -8.48 -45.34 -11.23
CA GLU A 622 -8.05 -46.56 -10.54
C GLU A 622 -8.77 -46.80 -9.20
N GLY A 623 -9.33 -45.75 -8.60
CA GLY A 623 -9.99 -45.82 -7.30
C GLY A 623 -9.04 -45.50 -6.13
N VAL A 624 -9.22 -46.17 -4.99
CA VAL A 624 -8.42 -45.89 -3.79
C VAL A 624 -7.18 -46.77 -3.81
N THR A 625 -6.02 -46.15 -4.05
CA THR A 625 -4.71 -46.80 -4.14
C THR A 625 -3.71 -46.16 -3.16
N ASP A 626 -2.54 -46.78 -2.97
CA ASP A 626 -1.46 -46.18 -2.17
C ASP A 626 -0.93 -44.88 -2.81
N GLU A 627 -0.91 -44.83 -4.14
CA GLU A 627 -0.53 -43.64 -4.92
C GLU A 627 -1.55 -42.51 -4.73
N TRP A 628 -2.84 -42.84 -4.69
CA TRP A 628 -3.89 -41.89 -4.35
C TRP A 628 -3.66 -41.23 -2.98
N TRP A 629 -3.38 -42.03 -1.95
CA TRP A 629 -3.05 -41.53 -0.61
C TRP A 629 -1.78 -40.67 -0.63
N MET A 630 -0.72 -41.11 -1.32
CA MET A 630 0.52 -40.36 -1.46
C MET A 630 0.30 -38.95 -2.03
N HIS A 631 -0.44 -38.81 -3.13
CA HIS A 631 -0.71 -37.50 -3.71
C HIS A 631 -1.62 -36.64 -2.83
N LEU A 632 -2.60 -37.25 -2.14
CA LEU A 632 -3.49 -36.55 -1.23
C LEU A 632 -2.75 -36.01 0.00
N ASP A 633 -1.85 -36.80 0.58
CA ASP A 633 -1.03 -36.41 1.73
C ASP A 633 -0.02 -35.32 1.36
N ARG A 634 0.56 -35.38 0.15
CA ARG A 634 1.42 -34.32 -0.39
C ARG A 634 0.65 -33.01 -0.60
N ALA A 635 -0.59 -33.07 -1.09
CA ALA A 635 -1.44 -31.88 -1.17
C ALA A 635 -1.66 -31.24 0.21
N ALA A 636 -2.01 -32.04 1.24
CA ALA A 636 -2.12 -31.54 2.63
C ALA A 636 -0.80 -30.96 3.18
N GLN A 637 0.35 -31.51 2.78
CA GLN A 637 1.65 -31.00 3.19
C GLN A 637 1.91 -29.61 2.59
N TYR A 638 1.70 -29.43 1.29
CA TYR A 638 1.94 -28.16 0.62
C TYR A 638 0.89 -27.10 0.98
N TYR A 639 -0.41 -27.42 1.07
CA TYR A 639 -1.41 -26.45 1.54
C TYR A 639 -1.11 -25.95 2.98
N ARG A 640 -0.58 -26.82 3.85
CA ARG A 640 -0.12 -26.41 5.18
C ARG A 640 1.07 -25.44 5.13
N GLN A 641 1.98 -25.60 4.17
CA GLN A 641 3.09 -24.67 3.94
C GLN A 641 2.63 -23.33 3.34
N SER A 642 1.47 -23.29 2.67
CA SER A 642 0.87 -22.04 2.18
C SER A 642 0.05 -21.26 3.22
N LEU A 643 -0.15 -21.79 4.44
CA LEU A 643 -0.78 -21.03 5.52
C LEU A 643 0.06 -19.79 5.90
N PRO A 644 -0.54 -18.65 6.27
CA PRO A 644 -1.96 -18.46 6.62
C PRO A 644 -2.87 -18.07 5.43
N ARG A 645 -2.49 -18.30 4.17
CA ARG A 645 -3.31 -17.89 3.01
C ARG A 645 -4.66 -18.60 2.95
N TYR A 646 -5.69 -17.90 2.48
CA TYR A 646 -7.04 -18.43 2.33
C TYR A 646 -7.09 -19.66 1.41
N ALA A 647 -6.39 -19.62 0.27
CA ALA A 647 -6.26 -20.76 -0.63
C ALA A 647 -5.64 -22.00 0.07
N GLY A 648 -4.68 -21.78 0.96
CA GLY A 648 -4.10 -22.81 1.83
C GLY A 648 -5.08 -23.36 2.86
N LYS A 649 -5.83 -22.48 3.55
CA LYS A 649 -6.89 -22.87 4.52
C LYS A 649 -7.95 -23.75 3.83
N GLN A 650 -8.48 -23.30 2.71
CA GLN A 650 -9.51 -24.00 1.94
C GLN A 650 -8.99 -25.31 1.33
N GLY A 651 -7.81 -25.29 0.71
CA GLY A 651 -7.17 -26.47 0.13
C GLY A 651 -6.89 -27.56 1.17
N LEU A 652 -6.33 -27.19 2.33
CA LEU A 652 -6.08 -28.13 3.42
C LEU A 652 -7.39 -28.71 3.97
N ALA A 653 -8.43 -27.88 4.18
CA ALA A 653 -9.73 -28.35 4.63
C ALA A 653 -10.39 -29.31 3.62
N LYS A 654 -10.29 -29.02 2.32
CA LYS A 654 -10.76 -29.87 1.21
C LYS A 654 -10.05 -31.23 1.19
N VAL A 655 -8.73 -31.25 1.38
CA VAL A 655 -7.95 -32.50 1.50
C VAL A 655 -8.36 -33.29 2.74
N LYS A 656 -8.39 -32.65 3.91
CA LYS A 656 -8.72 -33.30 5.19
C LYS A 656 -10.12 -33.89 5.19
N ARG A 657 -11.09 -33.20 4.60
CA ARG A 657 -12.46 -33.71 4.37
C ARG A 657 -12.46 -34.97 3.48
N LYS A 658 -11.61 -35.01 2.46
CA LYS A 658 -11.47 -36.16 1.54
C LYS A 658 -10.82 -37.36 2.25
N GLN A 659 -9.76 -37.13 3.04
CA GLN A 659 -9.10 -38.14 3.89
C GLN A 659 -10.07 -38.70 4.93
N GLY A 660 -10.71 -37.83 5.73
CA GLY A 660 -11.65 -38.25 6.78
C GLY A 660 -12.87 -39.00 6.24
N THR A 661 -13.40 -38.58 5.08
CA THR A 661 -14.47 -39.33 4.40
C THR A 661 -14.01 -40.72 3.95
N GLN A 662 -12.75 -40.88 3.52
CA GLN A 662 -12.22 -42.19 3.15
C GLN A 662 -12.01 -43.07 4.39
N HIS A 663 -11.44 -42.54 5.48
CA HIS A 663 -11.29 -43.29 6.73
C HIS A 663 -12.63 -43.80 7.27
N LEU A 664 -13.73 -43.05 7.13
CA LEU A 664 -15.08 -43.56 7.46
C LEU A 664 -15.50 -44.74 6.58
N ASN A 665 -15.23 -44.69 5.27
CA ASN A 665 -15.52 -45.81 4.37
C ASN A 665 -14.68 -47.06 4.70
N ASP A 666 -13.47 -46.85 5.20
CA ASP A 666 -12.53 -47.91 5.60
C ASP A 666 -12.80 -48.45 7.03
N GLY A 667 -13.72 -47.83 7.78
CA GLY A 667 -14.06 -48.19 9.16
C GLY A 667 -13.14 -47.61 10.25
N ASN A 668 -12.24 -46.69 9.89
CA ASN A 668 -11.25 -46.07 10.79
C ASN A 668 -11.80 -44.76 11.40
N GLU A 669 -12.76 -44.89 12.31
CA GLU A 669 -13.44 -43.75 12.95
C GLU A 669 -12.50 -42.75 13.65
N THR A 670 -11.42 -43.24 14.29
CA THR A 670 -10.42 -42.39 14.95
C THR A 670 -9.71 -41.44 13.97
N ASP A 671 -9.21 -41.97 12.85
CA ASP A 671 -8.47 -41.19 11.86
C ASP A 671 -9.41 -40.26 11.07
N ALA A 672 -10.66 -40.71 10.86
CA ALA A 672 -11.71 -39.84 10.36
C ALA A 672 -11.95 -38.63 11.28
N ARG A 673 -12.09 -38.86 12.59
CA ARG A 673 -12.32 -37.79 13.56
C ARG A 673 -11.14 -36.82 13.61
N ASN A 674 -9.90 -37.33 13.67
CA ASN A 674 -8.68 -36.52 13.63
C ASN A 674 -8.65 -35.59 12.40
N CYS A 675 -9.09 -36.07 11.23
CA CYS A 675 -9.17 -35.25 10.03
C CYS A 675 -10.18 -34.10 10.13
N PHE A 676 -11.38 -34.34 10.70
CA PHE A 676 -12.39 -33.28 10.87
C PHE A 676 -12.03 -32.33 12.03
N GLU A 677 -11.39 -32.81 13.09
CA GLU A 677 -10.86 -32.00 14.19
C GLU A 677 -9.78 -31.04 13.70
N GLU A 678 -8.94 -31.45 12.75
CA GLU A 678 -7.95 -30.58 12.11
C GLU A 678 -8.62 -29.41 11.35
N ILE A 679 -9.73 -29.66 10.64
CA ILE A 679 -10.51 -28.59 9.98
C ILE A 679 -11.12 -27.65 11.03
N ALA A 680 -11.68 -28.19 12.11
CA ALA A 680 -12.22 -27.39 13.21
C ALA A 680 -11.15 -26.52 13.89
N SER A 681 -9.93 -27.05 14.01
CA SER A 681 -8.79 -26.31 14.54
C SER A 681 -8.36 -25.17 13.61
N LEU A 682 -8.37 -25.39 12.28
CA LEU A 682 -8.07 -24.34 11.30
C LEU A 682 -9.16 -23.24 11.30
N GLU A 683 -10.44 -23.62 11.32
CA GLU A 683 -11.59 -22.70 11.42
C GLU A 683 -11.46 -21.80 12.66
N LYS A 684 -11.12 -22.40 13.81
CA LYS A 684 -10.90 -21.65 15.06
C LYS A 684 -9.62 -20.82 15.08
N GLN A 685 -8.53 -21.30 14.46
CA GLN A 685 -7.23 -20.62 14.50
C GLN A 685 -7.24 -19.34 13.66
N TYR A 686 -7.94 -19.34 12.53
CA TYR A 686 -7.92 -18.28 11.52
C TYR A 686 -9.29 -17.60 11.31
N ASP A 687 -10.22 -17.78 12.25
CA ASP A 687 -11.60 -17.25 12.29
C ASP A 687 -12.37 -17.33 10.94
N VAL A 688 -12.24 -18.46 10.25
CA VAL A 688 -12.82 -18.68 8.90
C VAL A 688 -13.72 -19.91 8.87
N GLN A 689 -14.90 -19.79 8.25
CA GLN A 689 -15.79 -20.93 8.07
C GLN A 689 -15.22 -21.94 7.06
N LEU A 690 -14.72 -23.08 7.56
CA LEU A 690 -14.16 -24.18 6.75
C LEU A 690 -14.98 -25.47 6.85
N LEU A 691 -15.65 -25.71 7.99
CA LEU A 691 -16.49 -26.88 8.24
C LEU A 691 -17.87 -26.72 7.57
N THR A 692 -18.27 -27.72 6.80
CA THR A 692 -19.65 -27.84 6.31
C THR A 692 -20.55 -28.43 7.40
N ASP A 693 -21.87 -28.26 7.27
CA ASP A 693 -22.86 -28.91 8.15
C ASP A 693 -22.76 -30.44 8.17
N THR A 694 -22.18 -31.04 7.13
CA THR A 694 -21.90 -32.48 7.10
C THR A 694 -20.67 -32.84 7.93
N ASP A 695 -19.64 -32.00 7.94
CA ASP A 695 -18.45 -32.20 8.79
C ASP A 695 -18.82 -31.97 10.28
N LYS A 696 -19.63 -30.95 10.57
CA LYS A 696 -20.14 -30.65 11.93
C LYS A 696 -20.98 -31.80 12.49
N ARG A 697 -21.83 -32.43 11.66
CA ARG A 697 -22.57 -33.65 12.04
C ARG A 697 -21.64 -34.83 12.28
N ARG A 698 -20.69 -35.10 11.38
CA ARG A 698 -19.70 -36.18 11.54
C ARG A 698 -18.86 -36.03 12.81
N LEU A 699 -18.41 -34.82 13.13
CA LEU A 699 -17.73 -34.54 14.40
C LEU A 699 -18.59 -34.86 15.63
N THR A 700 -19.91 -34.63 15.54
CA THR A 700 -20.87 -34.95 16.61
C THR A 700 -21.16 -36.46 16.69
N GLU A 701 -21.14 -37.17 15.56
CA GLU A 701 -21.35 -38.61 15.46
C GLU A 701 -20.12 -39.44 15.91
N LEU A 702 -18.92 -38.85 15.87
CA LEU A 702 -17.64 -39.46 16.23
C LEU A 702 -17.14 -39.08 17.65
N ALA A 703 -17.94 -38.33 18.41
CA ALA A 703 -17.63 -37.83 19.76
C ALA A 703 -18.17 -38.74 20.88
#